data_AF-A0A834BW15-F1
#
_entry.id   AF-A0A834BW15-F1
#
_cell.length_a   1.000
_cell.length_b   1.000
_cell.length_c   1.000
_cell.angle_alpha   90.00
_cell.angle_beta   90.00
_cell.angle_gamma   90.00
#
_symmetry.space_group_name_H-M   'P 1'
#
loop_
_entity.id
_entity.type
_entity.pdbx_description
1 polymer ?
#
loop_
_entity_poly.entity_id
_entity_poly.type
_entity_poly.pdbx_seq_one_letter_code
_entity_poly.pdbx_strand_id
1 'polypeptide(L)'
;MPITLLWAVDVYGRVYSLSTAGQCWVRADDMLLELKRVTAGKDRCWGIGCDHLVYLNIIPSETPIRYREETYENQRWNPVDGFTDVLLPTDRWPWSDVTGMNPQPLHSFQLPSRSWEWEGDWYVDQSCGGEPSQTGGWEYAVDFPANFSPEKKWNSCVRRRRWIRYRRYTAQGTWAKIPLENPRKPPLPLCDISCGGWEMSDQSGRYPYLWGVTQQGQVWFREGIHPRVPEGTSWEEVEVPKEVAQLSAGPGDLLWALLWDGNLLVRTGLSLDSPTGTSWVEVESPGKEMEALHVSVGVSVVWVVTKDYKVWFRRGVNSHNPCGSGWISIGGEMMMVDVGLNDQVWAVGEDRGLYFRMGVTLSEPSGNGWIPVSAQEECELSGPLTEASQGSVLSCTDSDSEFGPTDPHSPVDTPVVEAEATSQEGKVSVSAPQQDAPKAFIPASDSFINSLVSDRDKPVVQPATVAEEEEREELPPAPVLPAPQPADVPWMNVDLEGAEAARNAQASGRPLSDAPAAAATYDLGTLEGSQGVGEEDGPVWAWISGGGCDVDAGSHISWLSPSGPLPSSLSLTPVQSAAWSEQPQQTEHRQEISKKPLERSNSVWVRKGSLRWWRDWKPQRWVDVGVALEQSTKPDGRKDSIFFVYYTQYDEKKYLHVVIHEVTALVPLLRDDYFAFALYTADRTKQRWPLVLAAQTEKDMNDWVTLKHKLSKRFNLSC
;
A
#
# COMPACT_ATOMS: atom_id res chain seq x y z
N MET A 1 -12.80 18.66 6.72
CA MET A 1 -12.17 17.37 6.35
C MET A 1 -10.83 17.27 7.05
N PRO A 2 -10.24 16.07 7.22
CA PRO A 2 -8.83 15.96 7.57
C PRO A 2 -7.98 16.66 6.49
N ILE A 3 -6.84 17.23 6.88
CA ILE A 3 -5.91 17.84 5.92
C ILE A 3 -5.16 16.70 5.21
N THR A 4 -5.18 16.73 3.88
CA THR A 4 -4.54 15.74 3.01
C THR A 4 -3.62 16.42 2.00
N LEU A 5 -2.66 15.68 1.45
CA LEU A 5 -1.59 16.23 0.61
C LEU A 5 -1.61 15.59 -0.78
N LEU A 6 -1.63 16.46 -1.80
CA LEU A 6 -1.20 16.13 -3.16
C LEU A 6 0.33 16.30 -3.23
N TRP A 7 1.04 15.37 -3.85
CA TRP A 7 2.50 15.44 -4.02
C TRP A 7 2.87 15.61 -5.48
N ALA A 8 3.91 16.40 -5.76
CA ALA A 8 4.42 16.61 -7.11
C ALA A 8 5.95 16.76 -7.13
N VAL A 9 6.54 16.50 -8.29
CA VAL A 9 7.98 16.61 -8.53
C VAL A 9 8.20 17.30 -9.87
N ASP A 10 9.17 18.21 -9.93
CA ASP A 10 9.52 18.94 -11.14
C ASP A 10 10.64 18.28 -11.96
N VAL A 11 10.99 18.86 -13.11
CA VAL A 11 12.07 18.36 -13.99
C VAL A 11 13.48 18.39 -13.36
N TYR A 12 13.65 19.09 -12.23
CA TYR A 12 14.90 19.16 -11.47
C TYR A 12 14.89 18.20 -10.26
N GLY A 13 13.85 17.39 -10.10
CA GLY A 13 13.68 16.46 -8.99
C GLY A 13 13.29 17.12 -7.66
N ARG A 14 12.97 18.42 -7.66
CA ARG A 14 12.53 19.15 -6.46
C ARG A 14 11.12 18.69 -6.09
N VAL A 15 10.95 18.35 -4.81
CA VAL A 15 9.70 17.77 -4.28
C VAL A 15 8.82 18.84 -3.66
N TYR A 16 7.54 18.83 -4.01
CA TYR A 16 6.53 19.76 -3.53
C TYR A 16 5.30 19.01 -2.99
N SER A 17 4.61 19.65 -2.05
CA SER A 17 3.32 19.21 -1.52
C SER A 17 2.30 20.35 -1.59
N LEU A 18 1.04 20.01 -1.90
CA LEU A 18 -0.09 20.93 -1.92
C LEU A 18 -1.18 20.41 -1.00
N SER A 19 -1.53 21.21 0.01
CA SER A 19 -2.55 20.89 0.99
C SER A 19 -3.96 21.11 0.44
N THR A 20 -4.88 20.19 0.72
CA THR A 20 -6.32 20.37 0.46
C THR A 20 -6.97 21.49 1.29
N ALA A 21 -6.29 21.97 2.33
CA ALA A 21 -6.65 23.17 3.10
C ALA A 21 -5.79 24.40 2.74
N GLY A 22 -4.75 24.25 1.90
CA GLY A 22 -3.84 25.31 1.48
C GLY A 22 -4.24 25.99 0.17
N GLN A 23 -3.39 26.92 -0.28
CA GLN A 23 -3.52 27.61 -1.58
C GLN A 23 -2.20 27.66 -2.38
N CYS A 24 -1.10 27.19 -1.79
CA CYS A 24 0.25 27.25 -2.36
C CYS A 24 0.96 25.90 -2.31
N TRP A 25 1.90 25.70 -3.23
CA TRP A 25 2.85 24.60 -3.20
C TRP A 25 3.96 24.88 -2.18
N VAL A 26 4.13 23.96 -1.23
CA VAL A 26 5.20 23.97 -0.23
C VAL A 26 6.29 23.00 -0.68
N ARG A 27 7.51 23.50 -0.91
CA ARG A 27 8.68 22.67 -1.23
C ARG A 27 9.16 21.92 0.02
N ALA A 28 9.70 20.71 -0.15
CA ALA A 28 10.33 19.97 0.95
C ALA A 28 11.61 20.65 1.46
N ASP A 29 11.79 20.68 2.79
CA ASP A 29 12.89 21.36 3.50
C ASP A 29 14.31 20.91 3.08
N ASP A 30 14.46 19.65 2.66
CA ASP A 30 15.76 19.12 2.21
C ASP A 30 16.05 19.60 0.79
N MET A 31 16.70 20.76 0.71
CA MET A 31 17.12 21.40 -0.53
C MET A 31 18.11 20.57 -1.37
N LEU A 32 18.69 19.50 -0.82
CA LEU A 32 19.59 18.56 -1.49
C LEU A 32 18.89 17.26 -1.92
N LEU A 33 17.60 17.08 -1.58
CA LEU A 33 16.84 15.90 -1.98
C LEU A 33 16.26 16.05 -3.38
N GLU A 34 16.87 15.33 -4.32
CA GLU A 34 16.33 15.12 -5.67
C GLU A 34 15.62 13.76 -5.75
N LEU A 35 14.31 13.75 -6.03
CA LEU A 35 13.55 12.54 -6.33
C LEU A 35 13.25 12.43 -7.83
N LYS A 36 13.27 11.22 -8.39
CA LYS A 36 12.86 10.94 -9.78
C LYS A 36 11.35 10.83 -9.94
N ARG A 37 10.66 10.32 -8.91
CA ARG A 37 9.21 10.09 -8.85
C ARG A 37 8.75 9.85 -7.41
N VAL A 38 7.46 10.02 -7.16
CA VAL A 38 6.82 9.77 -5.85
C VAL A 38 5.53 8.95 -5.99
N THR A 39 5.18 8.21 -4.94
CA THR A 39 3.92 7.47 -4.83
C THR A 39 3.31 7.76 -3.46
N ALA A 40 2.16 8.42 -3.47
CA ALA A 40 1.45 8.84 -2.26
C ALA A 40 0.40 7.80 -1.85
N GLY A 41 0.27 7.58 -0.56
CA GLY A 41 -0.80 6.78 0.02
C GLY A 41 -1.36 7.48 1.25
N LYS A 42 -2.25 6.81 1.99
CA LYS A 42 -2.83 7.42 3.19
C LYS A 42 -1.77 7.70 4.28
N ASP A 43 -1.73 8.96 4.70
CA ASP A 43 -0.87 9.54 5.74
C ASP A 43 0.65 9.43 5.47
N ARG A 44 1.08 9.17 4.23
CA ARG A 44 2.50 8.99 3.84
C ARG A 44 2.78 9.12 2.35
N CYS A 45 4.03 9.33 1.99
CA CYS A 45 4.51 9.27 0.60
C CYS A 45 5.86 8.57 0.53
N TRP A 46 6.10 7.79 -0.52
CA TRP A 46 7.42 7.26 -0.86
C TRP A 46 7.94 7.88 -2.15
N GLY A 47 9.25 7.81 -2.38
CA GLY A 47 9.84 8.15 -3.67
C GLY A 47 11.19 7.47 -3.90
N ILE A 48 11.66 7.53 -5.15
CA ILE A 48 13.00 7.08 -5.54
C ILE A 48 13.88 8.30 -5.76
N GLY A 49 15.04 8.34 -5.11
CA GLY A 49 16.03 9.41 -5.29
C GLY A 49 16.74 9.39 -6.64
N CYS A 50 17.41 10.49 -7.00
CA CYS A 50 18.40 10.51 -8.07
C CYS A 50 19.52 9.47 -7.87
N ASP A 51 19.80 9.09 -6.62
CA ASP A 51 20.71 8.00 -6.23
C ASP A 51 20.13 6.58 -6.34
N HIS A 52 18.88 6.43 -6.81
CA HIS A 52 18.13 5.17 -6.92
C HIS A 52 17.67 4.53 -5.60
N LEU A 53 17.76 5.23 -4.47
CA LEU A 53 17.38 4.72 -3.16
C LEU A 53 15.97 5.18 -2.76
N VAL A 54 15.32 4.43 -1.88
CA VAL A 54 13.93 4.72 -1.47
C VAL A 54 13.90 5.69 -0.29
N TYR A 55 13.04 6.69 -0.40
CA TYR A 55 12.74 7.66 0.65
C TYR A 55 11.27 7.55 1.08
N LEU A 56 10.98 7.91 2.32
CA LEU A 56 9.67 7.87 2.96
C LEU A 56 9.42 9.17 3.73
N ASN A 57 8.33 9.86 3.44
CA ASN A 57 7.78 10.91 4.28
C ASN A 57 6.50 10.39 4.97
N ILE A 58 6.40 10.58 6.28
CA ILE A 58 5.19 10.25 7.07
C ILE A 58 4.58 11.56 7.54
N ILE A 59 3.30 11.79 7.23
CA ILE A 59 2.62 13.02 7.65
C ILE A 59 2.62 13.08 9.20
N PRO A 60 2.97 14.23 9.82
CA PRO A 60 3.03 14.36 11.28
C PRO A 60 1.72 13.99 11.96
N SER A 61 1.80 13.33 13.12
CA SER A 61 0.63 12.93 13.90
C SER A 61 0.89 13.04 15.40
N GLU A 62 -0.17 13.26 16.18
CA GLU A 62 -0.08 13.40 17.64
C GLU A 62 0.42 12.14 18.36
N THR A 63 0.35 10.97 17.71
CA THR A 63 0.76 9.68 18.27
C THR A 63 2.19 9.34 17.82
N PRO A 64 3.19 9.35 18.73
CA PRO A 64 4.55 9.01 18.36
C PRO A 64 4.67 7.54 17.97
N ILE A 65 5.29 7.27 16.82
CA ILE A 65 5.59 5.92 16.37
C ILE A 65 6.68 5.33 17.28
N ARG A 66 6.30 4.34 18.08
CA ARG A 66 7.16 3.60 19.00
C ARG A 66 7.18 2.11 18.66
N TYR A 67 8.35 1.50 18.73
CA TYR A 67 8.56 0.05 18.67
C TYR A 67 9.18 -0.44 19.99
N ARG A 68 8.78 -1.62 20.45
CA ARG A 68 9.30 -2.26 21.67
C ARG A 68 10.22 -3.40 21.25
N GLU A 69 11.50 -3.27 21.57
CA GLU A 69 12.42 -4.41 21.62
C GLU A 69 12.20 -5.19 22.91
N GLU A 70 12.38 -6.51 22.86
CA GLU A 70 12.41 -7.36 24.04
C GLU A 70 13.45 -8.47 23.93
N THR A 71 14.04 -8.84 25.06
CA THR A 71 14.95 -9.99 25.21
C THR A 71 14.75 -10.64 26.57
N TYR A 72 15.12 -11.91 26.70
CA TYR A 72 14.96 -12.71 27.91
C TYR A 72 16.33 -13.07 28.49
N GLU A 73 16.60 -12.58 29.70
CA GLU A 73 17.72 -13.04 30.53
C GLU A 73 17.35 -14.40 31.12
N ASN A 74 18.16 -15.43 30.88
CA ASN A 74 17.91 -16.81 31.32
C ASN A 74 18.95 -17.25 32.38
N GLN A 75 18.49 -17.90 33.44
CA GLN A 75 19.35 -18.36 34.54
C GLN A 75 18.94 -19.75 35.06
N ARG A 76 19.92 -20.57 35.43
CA ARG A 76 19.72 -21.92 36.00
C ARG A 76 20.09 -21.94 37.47
N TRP A 77 19.31 -22.67 38.27
CA TRP A 77 19.60 -22.94 39.67
C TRP A 77 20.69 -24.02 39.81
N ASN A 78 21.70 -23.72 40.62
CA ASN A 78 22.69 -24.67 41.12
C ASN A 78 22.63 -24.74 42.68
N PRO A 79 23.19 -25.78 43.31
CA PRO A 79 23.13 -25.93 44.78
C PRO A 79 24.08 -25.03 45.60
N VAL A 80 24.96 -24.25 44.97
CA VAL A 80 26.07 -23.53 45.62
C VAL A 80 25.81 -22.03 45.67
N ASP A 81 25.50 -21.43 44.52
CA ASP A 81 25.31 -20.01 44.29
C ASP A 81 23.82 -19.64 44.08
N GLY A 82 22.97 -20.65 43.84
CA GLY A 82 21.57 -20.46 43.49
C GLY A 82 21.38 -20.22 41.99
N PHE A 83 20.60 -19.21 41.61
CA PHE A 83 20.37 -18.92 40.20
C PHE A 83 21.54 -18.15 39.58
N THR A 84 22.14 -18.74 38.54
CA THR A 84 23.32 -18.21 37.84
C THR A 84 23.09 -18.16 36.32
N ASP A 85 23.91 -17.38 35.64
CA ASP A 85 24.05 -17.32 34.17
C ASP A 85 24.88 -18.49 33.58
N VAL A 86 25.42 -19.37 34.43
CA VAL A 86 26.13 -20.60 34.03
C VAL A 86 25.10 -21.67 33.63
N LEU A 87 24.74 -21.67 32.35
CA LEU A 87 23.78 -22.61 31.76
C LEU A 87 24.46 -23.89 31.24
N LEU A 88 23.69 -24.97 31.09
CA LEU A 88 24.15 -26.24 30.53
C LEU A 88 24.26 -26.15 28.99
N PRO A 89 25.09 -26.98 28.33
CA PRO A 89 25.20 -27.01 26.86
C PRO A 89 23.89 -27.34 26.10
N THR A 90 22.86 -27.82 26.80
CA THR A 90 21.53 -28.14 26.27
C THR A 90 20.46 -27.10 26.62
N ASP A 91 20.83 -26.00 27.28
CA ASP A 91 19.92 -24.93 27.69
C ASP A 91 19.73 -23.86 26.60
N ARG A 92 18.85 -22.90 26.88
CA ARG A 92 18.74 -21.65 26.11
C ARG A 92 20.01 -20.81 26.29
N TRP A 93 20.20 -19.82 25.42
CA TRP A 93 21.24 -18.80 25.61
C TRP A 93 21.00 -17.96 26.87
N PRO A 94 22.05 -17.49 27.59
CA PRO A 94 21.90 -16.62 28.77
C PRO A 94 21.13 -15.32 28.49
N TRP A 95 21.15 -14.87 27.23
CA TRP A 95 20.27 -13.83 26.69
C TRP A 95 19.65 -14.35 25.40
N SER A 96 18.33 -14.43 25.32
CA SER A 96 17.63 -15.04 24.18
C SER A 96 16.39 -14.30 23.72
N ASP A 97 15.94 -14.66 22.53
CA ASP A 97 14.55 -14.45 22.11
C ASP A 97 13.55 -15.22 23.00
N VAL A 98 12.26 -14.99 22.79
CA VAL A 98 11.19 -15.68 23.52
C VAL A 98 11.21 -17.21 23.34
N THR A 99 11.69 -17.70 22.19
CA THR A 99 11.79 -19.14 21.91
C THR A 99 12.93 -19.80 22.69
N GLY A 100 14.01 -19.07 22.97
CA GLY A 100 15.22 -19.55 23.63
C GLY A 100 16.32 -20.01 22.67
N MET A 101 16.02 -20.10 21.38
CA MET A 101 16.89 -20.67 20.35
C MET A 101 17.92 -19.67 19.83
N ASN A 102 17.58 -18.38 19.83
CA ASN A 102 18.40 -17.33 19.21
C ASN A 102 19.06 -16.45 20.29
N PRO A 103 20.39 -16.22 20.26
CA PRO A 103 21.06 -15.36 21.23
C PRO A 103 20.74 -13.88 20.96
N GLN A 104 20.32 -13.15 21.99
CA GLN A 104 19.93 -11.73 21.90
C GLN A 104 20.43 -10.90 23.11
N PRO A 105 21.75 -10.75 23.29
CA PRO A 105 22.29 -9.90 24.37
C PRO A 105 21.89 -8.43 24.20
N LEU A 106 21.74 -7.70 25.31
CA LEU A 106 21.27 -6.30 25.34
C LEU A 106 22.04 -5.34 24.39
N HIS A 107 23.27 -5.67 24.03
CA HIS A 107 24.16 -4.87 23.17
C HIS A 107 24.15 -5.28 21.68
N SER A 108 23.47 -6.37 21.28
CA SER A 108 23.36 -6.74 19.86
C SER A 108 22.22 -6.00 19.13
N PHE A 109 21.32 -5.35 19.88
CA PHE A 109 20.20 -4.59 19.31
C PHE A 109 20.70 -3.27 18.73
N GLN A 110 20.50 -3.09 17.42
CA GLN A 110 20.82 -1.89 16.68
C GLN A 110 19.53 -1.22 16.19
N LEU A 111 19.59 0.09 15.94
CA LEU A 111 18.49 0.83 15.33
C LEU A 111 18.53 0.60 13.80
N PRO A 112 17.40 0.27 13.13
CA PRO A 112 17.44 -0.09 11.70
C PRO A 112 17.93 1.05 10.81
N SER A 113 17.58 2.29 11.16
CA SER A 113 17.87 3.48 10.37
C SER A 113 18.19 4.69 11.27
N ARG A 114 18.68 5.76 10.65
CA ARG A 114 18.88 7.07 11.32
C ARG A 114 17.56 7.78 11.63
N SER A 115 16.44 7.26 11.13
CA SER A 115 15.07 7.72 11.41
C SER A 115 14.57 7.26 12.79
N TRP A 116 15.36 6.48 13.54
CA TRP A 116 15.05 6.02 14.88
C TRP A 116 16.04 6.55 15.92
N GLU A 117 15.54 6.71 17.15
CA GLU A 117 16.34 6.90 18.36
C GLU A 117 15.93 5.89 19.45
N TRP A 118 16.78 5.67 20.45
CA TRP A 118 16.36 5.00 21.68
C TRP A 118 15.68 6.01 22.61
N GLU A 119 14.47 5.68 23.09
CA GLU A 119 13.69 6.55 24.00
C GLU A 119 14.16 6.46 25.47
N GLY A 120 15.00 5.46 25.77
CA GLY A 120 15.63 5.24 27.06
C GLY A 120 16.57 4.04 27.01
N ASP A 121 17.08 3.60 28.15
CA ASP A 121 17.82 2.34 28.28
C ASP A 121 16.91 1.13 28.55
N TRP A 122 17.50 -0.06 28.53
CA TRP A 122 16.83 -1.32 28.84
C TRP A 122 16.32 -1.33 30.29
N TYR A 123 15.07 -1.76 30.47
CA TYR A 123 14.49 -1.96 31.80
C TYR A 123 13.72 -3.28 31.90
N VAL A 124 13.55 -3.76 33.13
CA VAL A 124 12.84 -5.02 33.43
C VAL A 124 11.33 -4.79 33.30
N ASP A 125 10.66 -5.68 32.57
CA ASP A 125 9.21 -5.65 32.44
C ASP A 125 8.52 -6.27 33.66
N GLN A 126 7.87 -5.43 34.46
CA GLN A 126 7.15 -5.84 35.67
C GLN A 126 5.71 -6.32 35.38
N SER A 127 5.24 -6.28 34.13
CA SER A 127 3.92 -6.81 33.73
C SER A 127 3.88 -8.33 33.59
N CYS A 128 5.04 -8.99 33.62
CA CYS A 128 5.20 -10.45 33.59
C CYS A 128 4.79 -11.14 34.91
N GLY A 129 3.49 -11.06 35.23
CA GLY A 129 2.81 -11.96 36.16
C GLY A 129 2.37 -11.36 37.50
N GLY A 130 1.12 -10.88 37.56
CA GLY A 130 0.41 -10.58 38.81
C GLY A 130 0.72 -9.21 39.41
N GLU A 131 0.66 -9.10 40.73
CA GLU A 131 0.92 -7.85 41.45
C GLU A 131 2.40 -7.43 41.31
N PRO A 132 2.70 -6.18 40.94
CA PRO A 132 4.00 -5.77 40.38
C PRO A 132 5.14 -5.59 41.42
N SER A 133 5.18 -6.38 42.50
CA SER A 133 6.06 -6.12 43.65
C SER A 133 7.00 -7.24 44.10
N GLN A 134 6.66 -8.53 43.94
CA GLN A 134 7.33 -9.58 44.72
C GLN A 134 8.53 -10.29 44.05
N THR A 135 8.59 -10.36 42.71
CA THR A 135 9.58 -11.22 42.01
C THR A 135 10.59 -10.46 41.15
N GLY A 136 10.49 -9.14 41.02
CA GLY A 136 11.44 -8.32 40.25
C GLY A 136 11.54 -8.69 38.76
N GLY A 137 10.42 -9.10 38.17
CA GLY A 137 10.32 -9.53 36.76
C GLY A 137 10.83 -10.94 36.46
N TRP A 138 11.17 -11.73 37.49
CA TRP A 138 11.55 -13.14 37.31
C TRP A 138 10.31 -14.05 37.22
N GLU A 139 10.21 -14.79 36.12
CA GLU A 139 9.35 -15.95 35.97
C GLU A 139 10.17 -17.24 36.15
N TYR A 140 9.55 -18.31 36.66
CA TYR A 140 10.21 -19.56 37.06
C TYR A 140 9.60 -20.78 36.37
N ALA A 141 10.44 -21.76 36.01
CA ALA A 141 10.00 -23.04 35.43
C ALA A 141 10.82 -24.22 36.00
N VAL A 142 10.37 -25.45 35.75
CA VAL A 142 11.09 -26.67 36.15
C VAL A 142 12.32 -26.91 35.26
N ASP A 143 12.24 -26.54 33.99
CA ASP A 143 13.30 -26.52 32.99
C ASP A 143 12.96 -25.51 31.88
N PHE A 144 13.83 -25.37 30.87
CA PHE A 144 13.66 -24.41 29.79
C PHE A 144 12.61 -24.75 28.70
N PRO A 145 12.24 -26.02 28.43
CA PRO A 145 11.06 -26.32 27.60
C PRO A 145 9.71 -26.19 28.34
N ALA A 146 9.68 -26.21 29.67
CA ALA A 146 8.44 -26.04 30.43
C ALA A 146 7.87 -24.61 30.43
N ASN A 147 6.58 -24.50 30.78
CA ASN A 147 5.90 -23.23 30.97
C ASN A 147 6.41 -22.48 32.21
N PHE A 148 6.68 -21.20 32.04
CA PHE A 148 7.10 -20.29 33.10
C PHE A 148 5.90 -19.73 33.88
N SER A 149 6.06 -19.53 35.19
CA SER A 149 5.08 -18.90 36.08
C SER A 149 5.76 -17.91 37.04
N PRO A 150 5.12 -16.79 37.43
CA PRO A 150 5.73 -15.83 38.35
C PRO A 150 6.05 -16.43 39.73
N GLU A 151 5.24 -17.37 40.20
CA GLU A 151 5.49 -18.09 41.46
C GLU A 151 6.71 -19.02 41.36
N LYS A 152 7.73 -18.77 42.20
CA LYS A 152 8.83 -19.71 42.43
C LYS A 152 8.31 -20.93 43.22
N LYS A 153 8.42 -22.11 42.62
CA LYS A 153 8.06 -23.40 43.24
C LYS A 153 9.31 -24.11 43.76
N TRP A 154 9.12 -25.12 44.62
CA TRP A 154 10.23 -25.87 45.21
C TRP A 154 11.09 -26.62 44.18
N ASN A 155 10.51 -26.94 43.03
CA ASN A 155 11.13 -27.61 41.87
C ASN A 155 11.46 -26.63 40.72
N SER A 156 11.50 -25.32 40.97
CA SER A 156 11.87 -24.33 39.95
C SER A 156 13.38 -24.28 39.73
N CYS A 157 13.89 -25.11 38.81
CA CYS A 157 15.33 -25.21 38.51
C CYS A 157 15.83 -24.20 37.47
N VAL A 158 14.94 -23.45 36.79
CA VAL A 158 15.32 -22.33 35.91
C VAL A 158 14.43 -21.11 36.13
N ARG A 159 14.93 -19.94 35.74
CA ARG A 159 14.17 -18.68 35.70
C ARG A 159 14.53 -17.86 34.48
N ARG A 160 13.61 -17.00 34.05
CA ARG A 160 13.84 -15.99 33.01
C ARG A 160 13.30 -14.63 33.42
N ARG A 161 13.83 -13.55 32.86
CA ARG A 161 13.38 -12.17 33.08
C ARG A 161 13.28 -11.42 31.77
N ARG A 162 12.11 -10.87 31.45
CA ARG A 162 11.92 -10.04 30.25
C ARG A 162 12.50 -8.65 30.49
N TRP A 163 13.40 -8.25 29.60
CA TRP A 163 13.88 -6.89 29.46
C TRP A 163 13.26 -6.28 28.22
N ILE A 164 12.89 -4.99 28.31
CA ILE A 164 12.29 -4.23 27.22
C ILE A 164 13.00 -2.89 27.04
N ARG A 165 13.03 -2.42 25.79
CA ARG A 165 13.54 -1.10 25.41
C ARG A 165 12.67 -0.53 24.29
N TYR A 166 12.46 0.78 24.30
CA TYR A 166 11.66 1.45 23.28
C TYR A 166 12.55 2.24 22.33
N ARG A 167 12.30 2.08 21.03
CA ARG A 167 12.82 2.96 19.98
C ARG A 167 11.69 3.81 19.41
N ARG A 168 11.96 5.09 19.19
CA ARG A 168 11.02 6.11 18.68
C ARG A 168 11.44 6.51 17.28
N TYR A 169 10.48 6.60 16.36
CA TYR A 169 10.72 7.14 15.02
C TYR A 169 10.66 8.66 15.06
N THR A 170 11.67 9.33 14.50
CA THR A 170 11.91 10.77 14.63
C THR A 170 11.61 11.56 13.36
N ALA A 171 11.73 10.93 12.18
CA ALA A 171 11.60 11.57 10.88
C ALA A 171 10.14 11.64 10.38
N GLN A 172 9.22 12.15 11.20
CA GLN A 172 7.88 12.55 10.74
C GLN A 172 7.93 13.96 10.13
N GLY A 173 7.16 14.20 9.07
CA GLY A 173 7.16 15.44 8.28
C GLY A 173 8.33 15.57 7.29
N THR A 174 9.45 14.92 7.57
CA THR A 174 10.66 14.96 6.74
C THR A 174 10.82 13.70 5.88
N TRP A 175 11.62 13.80 4.82
CA TRP A 175 11.95 12.68 3.95
C TRP A 175 13.07 11.81 4.54
N ALA A 176 12.71 10.64 5.06
CA ALA A 176 13.61 9.66 5.63
C ALA A 176 14.13 8.69 4.56
N LYS A 177 15.44 8.44 4.53
CA LYS A 177 16.06 7.45 3.63
C LYS A 177 15.89 6.03 4.19
N ILE A 178 15.18 5.16 3.48
CA ILE A 178 15.03 3.75 3.87
C ILE A 178 16.38 3.02 3.68
N PRO A 179 16.92 2.34 4.70
CA PRO A 179 18.17 1.60 4.57
C PRO A 179 18.10 0.35 3.69
N LEU A 180 19.27 -0.06 3.23
CA LEU A 180 19.50 -1.25 2.42
C LEU A 180 20.01 -2.39 3.32
N GLU A 181 19.11 -2.98 4.12
CA GLU A 181 19.54 -3.93 5.16
C GLU A 181 19.94 -5.33 4.65
N ASN A 182 20.89 -5.92 5.37
CA ASN A 182 21.46 -7.26 5.16
C ASN A 182 20.46 -8.40 5.42
N PRO A 183 20.76 -9.66 4.99
CA PRO A 183 21.95 -10.10 4.24
C PRO A 183 21.68 -10.39 2.76
N ARG A 184 20.46 -10.12 2.26
CA ARG A 184 20.11 -10.32 0.85
C ARG A 184 20.63 -9.14 0.02
N LYS A 185 21.04 -9.40 -1.23
CA LYS A 185 21.40 -8.35 -2.20
C LYS A 185 20.18 -7.42 -2.39
N PRO A 186 20.29 -6.10 -2.12
CA PRO A 186 19.16 -5.21 -2.26
C PRO A 186 18.76 -5.04 -3.73
N PRO A 187 17.49 -4.66 -4.02
CA PRO A 187 16.96 -4.55 -5.38
C PRO A 187 17.41 -3.25 -6.06
N LEU A 188 18.72 -3.08 -6.24
CA LEU A 188 19.32 -1.87 -6.80
C LEU A 188 19.98 -2.11 -8.16
N PRO A 189 19.96 -1.08 -9.03
CA PRO A 189 19.29 0.22 -8.87
C PRO A 189 17.79 0.17 -9.20
N LEU A 190 16.94 0.81 -8.38
CA LEU A 190 15.51 0.97 -8.68
C LEU A 190 15.28 2.02 -9.78
N CYS A 191 14.25 1.82 -10.60
CA CYS A 191 13.76 2.79 -11.59
C CYS A 191 12.34 3.28 -11.31
N ASP A 192 11.49 2.46 -10.68
CA ASP A 192 10.09 2.77 -10.38
C ASP A 192 9.64 2.21 -9.01
N ILE A 193 8.61 2.85 -8.42
CA ILE A 193 8.04 2.53 -7.11
C ILE A 193 6.54 2.86 -7.10
N SER A 194 5.72 1.97 -6.52
CA SER A 194 4.28 2.18 -6.36
C SER A 194 3.78 1.62 -5.03
N CYS A 195 2.99 2.41 -4.28
CA CYS A 195 2.27 1.94 -3.11
C CYS A 195 0.78 1.75 -3.37
N GLY A 196 0.17 0.76 -2.71
CA GLY A 196 -1.26 0.41 -2.87
C GLY A 196 -1.79 -0.44 -1.72
N GLY A 197 -2.90 -1.14 -1.93
CA GLY A 197 -3.42 -2.19 -1.04
C GLY A 197 -3.99 -1.74 0.32
N TRP A 198 -4.09 -0.45 0.60
CA TRP A 198 -4.57 0.05 1.91
C TRP A 198 -6.11 -0.07 2.12
N GLU A 199 -6.89 -0.35 1.07
CA GLU A 199 -8.33 -0.65 1.14
C GLU A 199 -8.64 -2.16 1.08
N MET A 200 -7.60 -3.01 1.11
CA MET A 200 -7.75 -4.46 0.99
C MET A 200 -8.59 -5.12 2.10
N SER A 201 -8.72 -4.50 3.27
CA SER A 201 -9.66 -4.94 4.32
C SER A 201 -10.37 -3.81 5.03
N ASP A 202 -11.58 -4.10 5.50
CA ASP A 202 -12.36 -3.34 6.48
C ASP A 202 -11.71 -3.25 7.88
N GLN A 203 -10.89 -4.22 8.24
CA GLN A 203 -10.19 -4.26 9.53
C GLN A 203 -9.07 -3.22 9.61
N SER A 204 -9.06 -2.45 10.70
CA SER A 204 -8.21 -1.28 10.97
C SER A 204 -6.72 -1.60 11.29
N GLY A 205 -6.17 -2.61 10.61
CA GLY A 205 -4.84 -3.18 10.88
C GLY A 205 -4.14 -3.79 9.68
N ARG A 206 -4.51 -3.40 8.45
CA ARG A 206 -3.75 -3.72 7.23
C ARG A 206 -3.10 -2.47 6.67
N TYR A 207 -1.91 -2.67 6.11
CA TYR A 207 -0.95 -1.61 5.88
C TYR A 207 -0.60 -1.54 4.39
N PRO A 208 -0.31 -0.35 3.86
CA PRO A 208 -0.02 -0.17 2.44
C PRO A 208 1.12 -1.08 1.98
N TYR A 209 0.84 -1.79 0.88
CA TYR A 209 1.83 -2.55 0.14
C TYR A 209 2.70 -1.60 -0.66
N LEU A 210 3.98 -1.94 -0.83
CA LEU A 210 4.95 -1.14 -1.58
C LEU A 210 5.71 -2.06 -2.53
N TRP A 211 5.69 -1.70 -3.81
CA TRP A 211 6.31 -2.43 -4.91
C TRP A 211 7.41 -1.57 -5.54
N GLY A 212 8.49 -2.20 -5.99
CA GLY A 212 9.60 -1.56 -6.68
C GLY A 212 10.00 -2.32 -7.95
N VAL A 213 10.55 -1.60 -8.91
CA VAL A 213 11.08 -2.15 -10.17
C VAL A 213 12.55 -1.76 -10.31
N THR A 214 13.42 -2.71 -10.68
CA THR A 214 14.85 -2.44 -10.95
C THR A 214 15.09 -1.97 -12.39
N GLN A 215 16.25 -1.35 -12.66
CA GLN A 215 16.70 -1.08 -14.03
C GLN A 215 16.92 -2.35 -14.89
N GLN A 216 16.82 -3.54 -14.30
CA GLN A 216 16.85 -4.83 -14.99
C GLN A 216 15.43 -5.38 -15.25
N GLY A 217 14.38 -4.63 -14.89
CA GLY A 217 12.98 -5.01 -15.06
C GLY A 217 12.47 -6.06 -14.07
N GLN A 218 13.23 -6.37 -13.02
CA GLN A 218 12.81 -7.27 -11.94
C GLN A 218 11.85 -6.55 -11.00
N VAL A 219 10.81 -7.25 -10.53
CA VAL A 219 9.80 -6.71 -9.61
C VAL A 219 10.04 -7.21 -8.19
N TRP A 220 9.90 -6.30 -7.22
CA TRP A 220 10.16 -6.56 -5.81
C TRP A 220 9.03 -6.02 -4.92
N PHE A 221 8.74 -6.73 -3.85
CA PHE A 221 7.74 -6.40 -2.83
C PHE A 221 8.42 -6.08 -1.49
N ARG A 222 8.01 -5.00 -0.81
CA ARG A 222 8.54 -4.62 0.51
C ARG A 222 7.72 -5.28 1.63
N GLU A 223 8.35 -6.21 2.34
CA GLU A 223 7.74 -6.87 3.49
C GLU A 223 7.76 -5.99 4.75
N GLY A 224 6.95 -6.36 5.75
CA GLY A 224 7.06 -5.85 7.12
C GLY A 224 6.65 -4.39 7.33
N ILE A 225 6.03 -3.72 6.37
CA ILE A 225 5.49 -2.36 6.57
C ILE A 225 4.34 -2.43 7.58
N HIS A 226 4.49 -1.75 8.72
CA HIS A 226 3.42 -1.62 9.72
C HIS A 226 3.55 -0.32 10.53
N PRO A 227 2.54 0.13 11.32
CA PRO A 227 2.54 1.45 11.96
C PRO A 227 3.69 1.65 12.96
N ARG A 228 4.24 0.54 13.49
CA ARG A 228 5.42 0.52 14.36
C ARG A 228 6.75 0.27 13.63
N VAL A 229 6.76 -0.01 12.33
CA VAL A 229 7.93 -0.10 11.44
C VAL A 229 7.50 0.38 10.04
N PRO A 230 7.36 1.71 9.83
CA PRO A 230 6.80 2.25 8.59
C PRO A 230 7.75 2.11 7.38
N GLU A 231 9.04 1.89 7.62
CA GLU A 231 10.09 1.65 6.61
C GLU A 231 10.06 0.22 6.03
N GLY A 232 9.26 -0.69 6.60
CA GLY A 232 9.29 -2.13 6.31
C GLY A 232 10.56 -2.83 6.81
N THR A 233 10.70 -4.13 6.51
CA THR A 233 11.85 -4.96 6.93
C THR A 233 12.70 -5.38 5.74
N SER A 234 12.13 -6.20 4.85
CA SER A 234 12.85 -6.94 3.81
C SER A 234 12.28 -6.64 2.41
N TRP A 235 13.00 -7.08 1.37
CA TRP A 235 12.52 -7.09 0.00
C TRP A 235 12.45 -8.55 -0.48
N GLU A 236 11.33 -8.91 -1.11
CA GLU A 236 11.08 -10.20 -1.76
C GLU A 236 11.01 -9.99 -3.28
N GLU A 237 11.64 -10.87 -4.07
CA GLU A 237 11.56 -10.82 -5.53
C GLU A 237 10.30 -11.56 -6.00
N VAL A 238 9.52 -10.95 -6.88
CA VAL A 238 8.29 -11.53 -7.42
C VAL A 238 8.46 -11.78 -8.91
N GLU A 239 8.46 -13.06 -9.30
CA GLU A 239 8.70 -13.49 -10.68
C GLU A 239 7.76 -12.80 -11.68
N VAL A 240 8.34 -12.33 -12.79
CA VAL A 240 7.68 -11.69 -13.93
C VAL A 240 8.05 -12.40 -15.23
N PRO A 241 7.14 -12.48 -16.23
CA PRO A 241 7.39 -13.21 -17.47
C PRO A 241 8.22 -12.42 -18.52
N LYS A 242 8.40 -11.11 -18.31
CA LYS A 242 9.09 -10.13 -19.16
C LYS A 242 9.58 -8.97 -18.28
N GLU A 243 10.52 -8.17 -18.79
CA GLU A 243 11.13 -7.02 -18.12
C GLU A 243 10.13 -5.84 -17.94
N VAL A 244 9.92 -5.43 -16.69
CA VAL A 244 8.98 -4.37 -16.31
C VAL A 244 9.62 -2.97 -16.36
N ALA A 245 8.90 -1.99 -16.92
CA ALA A 245 9.28 -0.58 -16.92
C ALA A 245 8.71 0.18 -15.71
N GLN A 246 7.47 -0.14 -15.32
CA GLN A 246 6.69 0.58 -14.31
C GLN A 246 5.59 -0.33 -13.74
N LEU A 247 5.24 -0.12 -12.48
CA LEU A 247 4.07 -0.71 -11.81
C LEU A 247 3.07 0.37 -11.39
N SER A 248 1.81 -0.03 -11.24
CA SER A 248 0.84 0.73 -10.44
C SER A 248 -0.05 -0.22 -9.65
N ALA A 249 0.04 -0.08 -8.32
CA ALA A 249 -0.80 -0.76 -7.34
C ALA A 249 -1.96 0.15 -6.94
N GLY A 250 -3.20 -0.28 -7.15
CA GLY A 250 -4.36 0.45 -6.67
C GLY A 250 -4.59 0.29 -5.16
N PRO A 251 -5.57 1.00 -4.57
CA PRO A 251 -5.90 0.85 -3.15
C PRO A 251 -6.39 -0.56 -2.77
N GLY A 252 -7.00 -1.29 -3.71
CA GLY A 252 -7.54 -2.65 -3.54
C GLY A 252 -6.63 -3.76 -4.06
N ASP A 253 -7.22 -4.78 -4.70
CA ASP A 253 -6.56 -6.00 -5.20
C ASP A 253 -6.10 -5.90 -6.67
N LEU A 254 -5.85 -4.68 -7.15
CA LEU A 254 -5.42 -4.40 -8.53
C LEU A 254 -3.95 -3.98 -8.57
N LEU A 255 -3.17 -4.67 -9.40
CA LEU A 255 -1.78 -4.31 -9.72
C LEU A 255 -1.56 -4.52 -11.22
N TRP A 256 -1.18 -3.47 -11.93
CA TRP A 256 -0.80 -3.51 -13.33
C TRP A 256 0.69 -3.25 -13.48
N ALA A 257 1.29 -3.83 -14.51
CA ALA A 257 2.67 -3.61 -14.92
C ALA A 257 2.72 -3.15 -16.39
N LEU A 258 3.55 -2.17 -16.65
CA LEU A 258 3.98 -1.78 -18.00
C LEU A 258 5.33 -2.44 -18.28
N LEU A 259 5.47 -3.06 -19.45
CA LEU A 259 6.69 -3.73 -19.91
C LEU A 259 7.56 -2.81 -20.78
N TRP A 260 8.84 -3.17 -20.96
CA TRP A 260 9.76 -2.42 -21.82
C TRP A 260 9.33 -2.37 -23.29
N ASP A 261 8.60 -3.40 -23.74
CA ASP A 261 7.99 -3.49 -25.08
C ASP A 261 6.66 -2.72 -25.20
N GLY A 262 6.24 -1.99 -24.17
CA GLY A 262 5.00 -1.21 -24.15
C GLY A 262 3.72 -2.03 -23.95
N ASN A 263 3.82 -3.35 -23.72
CA ASN A 263 2.67 -4.19 -23.38
C ASN A 263 2.31 -4.10 -21.89
N LEU A 264 1.10 -4.54 -21.56
CA LEU A 264 0.52 -4.42 -20.22
C LEU A 264 0.25 -5.80 -19.62
N LEU A 265 0.70 -6.01 -18.37
CA LEU A 265 0.38 -7.19 -17.56
C LEU A 265 -0.47 -6.81 -16.34
N VAL A 266 -1.22 -7.78 -15.84
CA VAL A 266 -2.04 -7.68 -14.64
C VAL A 266 -1.67 -8.81 -13.68
N ARG A 267 -1.40 -8.49 -12.41
CA ARG A 267 -1.22 -9.51 -11.37
C ARG A 267 -2.59 -9.99 -10.91
N THR A 268 -2.75 -11.31 -10.82
CA THR A 268 -3.97 -11.97 -10.37
C THR A 268 -3.71 -12.76 -9.09
N GLY A 269 -4.79 -13.08 -8.35
CA GLY A 269 -4.70 -13.81 -7.08
C GLY A 269 -4.27 -12.98 -5.87
N LEU A 270 -4.11 -11.66 -6.02
CA LEU A 270 -3.87 -10.74 -4.91
C LEU A 270 -5.00 -10.84 -3.87
N SER A 271 -4.63 -11.05 -2.62
CA SER A 271 -5.60 -11.21 -1.52
C SER A 271 -4.98 -10.83 -0.17
N LEU A 272 -5.81 -10.84 0.87
CA LEU A 272 -5.38 -10.65 2.25
C LEU A 272 -4.35 -11.67 2.73
N ASP A 273 -4.36 -12.87 2.17
CA ASP A 273 -3.52 -13.99 2.59
C ASP A 273 -2.46 -14.34 1.52
N SER A 274 -2.49 -13.64 0.39
CA SER A 274 -1.51 -13.67 -0.70
C SER A 274 -1.26 -12.23 -1.21
N PRO A 275 -0.50 -11.41 -0.45
CA PRO A 275 -0.29 -9.99 -0.77
C PRO A 275 0.55 -9.78 -2.04
N THR A 276 1.32 -10.79 -2.46
CA THR A 276 2.09 -10.80 -3.71
C THR A 276 1.33 -11.43 -4.89
N GLY A 277 0.18 -12.05 -4.65
CA GLY A 277 -0.65 -12.72 -5.67
C GLY A 277 0.03 -13.94 -6.30
N THR A 278 -0.61 -14.55 -7.29
CA THR A 278 -0.19 -15.87 -7.83
C THR A 278 0.39 -15.85 -9.23
N SER A 279 -0.14 -15.04 -10.15
CA SER A 279 0.26 -15.11 -11.57
C SER A 279 0.03 -13.80 -12.33
N TRP A 280 0.69 -13.66 -13.49
CA TRP A 280 0.53 -12.52 -14.40
C TRP A 280 -0.31 -12.90 -15.63
N VAL A 281 -1.13 -11.96 -16.12
CA VAL A 281 -1.94 -12.10 -17.32
C VAL A 281 -1.71 -10.89 -18.24
N GLU A 282 -1.41 -11.12 -19.52
CA GLU A 282 -1.23 -10.06 -20.53
C GLU A 282 -2.58 -9.48 -20.97
N VAL A 283 -2.64 -8.17 -21.18
CA VAL A 283 -3.86 -7.44 -21.58
C VAL A 283 -3.65 -6.76 -22.92
N GLU A 284 -4.66 -6.83 -23.78
CA GLU A 284 -4.71 -6.13 -25.07
C GLU A 284 -4.36 -4.64 -24.93
N SER A 285 -3.59 -4.09 -25.87
CA SER A 285 -3.29 -2.65 -25.92
C SER A 285 -4.51 -1.83 -26.41
N PRO A 286 -4.50 -0.48 -26.25
CA PRO A 286 -5.61 0.36 -26.70
C PRO A 286 -5.89 0.36 -28.21
N GLY A 287 -4.86 0.07 -29.00
CA GLY A 287 -4.94 -0.05 -30.45
C GLY A 287 -3.82 -0.93 -31.00
N LYS A 288 -3.97 -1.39 -32.24
CA LYS A 288 -2.89 -2.10 -32.94
C LYS A 288 -1.67 -1.19 -33.06
N GLU A 289 -0.50 -1.74 -32.76
CA GLU A 289 0.79 -1.03 -32.82
C GLU A 289 0.87 0.21 -31.90
N MET A 290 -0.04 0.33 -30.91
CA MET A 290 0.05 1.32 -29.83
C MET A 290 0.76 0.73 -28.61
N GLU A 291 1.92 1.29 -28.30
CA GLU A 291 2.71 1.00 -27.11
C GLU A 291 2.33 1.95 -25.96
N ALA A 292 2.18 1.42 -24.76
CA ALA A 292 1.96 2.23 -23.56
C ALA A 292 3.26 2.90 -23.08
N LEU A 293 3.10 4.06 -22.44
CA LEU A 293 4.15 4.90 -21.85
C LEU A 293 4.03 4.97 -20.32
N HIS A 294 2.79 4.95 -19.81
CA HIS A 294 2.49 4.98 -18.37
C HIS A 294 1.16 4.27 -18.07
N VAL A 295 1.03 3.65 -16.90
CA VAL A 295 -0.22 3.06 -16.39
C VAL A 295 -0.48 3.48 -14.94
N SER A 296 -1.71 3.85 -14.60
CA SER A 296 -2.12 4.11 -13.21
C SER A 296 -3.48 3.48 -12.89
N VAL A 297 -3.62 2.97 -11.66
CA VAL A 297 -4.64 2.02 -11.21
C VAL A 297 -5.35 2.53 -9.96
N GLY A 298 -6.68 2.62 -10.02
CA GLY A 298 -7.53 2.98 -8.89
C GLY A 298 -8.13 1.77 -8.16
N VAL A 299 -9.26 2.01 -7.49
CA VAL A 299 -10.11 0.99 -6.84
C VAL A 299 -10.88 0.19 -7.89
N SER A 300 -11.39 0.86 -8.93
CA SER A 300 -12.16 0.20 -10.00
C SER A 300 -11.92 0.75 -11.41
N VAL A 301 -10.86 1.52 -11.61
CA VAL A 301 -10.48 2.13 -12.89
C VAL A 301 -9.00 1.88 -13.20
N VAL A 302 -8.65 1.89 -14.49
CA VAL A 302 -7.25 1.93 -14.93
C VAL A 302 -7.13 2.91 -16.08
N TRP A 303 -6.09 3.74 -16.00
CA TRP A 303 -5.76 4.76 -16.98
C TRP A 303 -4.39 4.48 -17.57
N VAL A 304 -4.24 4.68 -18.87
CA VAL A 304 -2.99 4.49 -19.62
C VAL A 304 -2.72 5.72 -20.48
N VAL A 305 -1.45 6.11 -20.53
CA VAL A 305 -0.91 7.02 -21.54
C VAL A 305 -0.15 6.19 -22.57
N THR A 306 -0.40 6.39 -23.86
CA THR A 306 0.38 5.78 -24.96
C THR A 306 1.53 6.69 -25.41
N LYS A 307 2.51 6.16 -26.15
CA LYS A 307 3.72 6.90 -26.57
C LYS A 307 3.46 8.09 -27.52
N ASP A 308 2.22 8.27 -27.99
CA ASP A 308 1.68 9.43 -28.72
C ASP A 308 0.95 10.43 -27.79
N TYR A 309 1.24 10.38 -26.48
CA TYR A 309 0.65 11.17 -25.39
C TYR A 309 -0.88 11.07 -25.24
N LYS A 310 -1.54 10.13 -25.93
CA LYS A 310 -3.00 9.93 -25.82
C LYS A 310 -3.38 9.19 -24.56
N VAL A 311 -4.47 9.65 -23.94
CA VAL A 311 -5.00 9.09 -22.71
C VAL A 311 -6.09 8.06 -23.01
N TRP A 312 -6.07 6.94 -22.29
CA TRP A 312 -6.98 5.81 -22.45
C TRP A 312 -7.52 5.32 -21.10
N PHE A 313 -8.83 5.07 -21.06
CA PHE A 313 -9.54 4.49 -19.91
C PHE A 313 -9.88 3.03 -20.17
N ARG A 314 -9.56 2.12 -19.23
CA ARG A 314 -9.97 0.71 -19.25
C ARG A 314 -11.32 0.55 -18.53
N ARG A 315 -12.34 0.09 -19.24
CA ARG A 315 -13.69 -0.15 -18.68
C ARG A 315 -13.83 -1.58 -18.13
N GLY A 316 -14.73 -1.81 -17.19
CA GLY A 316 -15.02 -3.15 -16.64
C GLY A 316 -13.94 -3.73 -15.73
N VAL A 317 -13.01 -2.92 -15.23
CA VAL A 317 -11.97 -3.37 -14.28
C VAL A 317 -12.55 -3.45 -12.87
N ASN A 318 -12.16 -4.48 -12.10
CA ASN A 318 -12.44 -4.65 -10.67
C ASN A 318 -11.80 -5.95 -10.15
N SER A 319 -11.90 -6.17 -8.84
CA SER A 319 -11.51 -7.39 -8.11
C SER A 319 -11.93 -8.75 -8.72
N HIS A 320 -12.99 -8.80 -9.53
CA HIS A 320 -13.43 -10.03 -10.20
C HIS A 320 -13.03 -10.08 -11.68
N ASN A 321 -12.72 -8.92 -12.28
CA ASN A 321 -12.23 -8.80 -13.66
C ASN A 321 -11.06 -7.79 -13.72
N PRO A 322 -9.86 -8.16 -13.24
CA PRO A 322 -8.76 -7.20 -13.13
C PRO A 322 -8.19 -6.79 -14.50
N CYS A 323 -8.47 -7.55 -15.57
CA CYS A 323 -8.06 -7.25 -16.95
C CYS A 323 -9.00 -6.28 -17.71
N GLY A 324 -10.15 -5.92 -17.13
CA GLY A 324 -11.14 -5.06 -17.79
C GLY A 324 -11.84 -5.71 -19.00
N SER A 325 -12.44 -4.90 -19.87
CA SER A 325 -13.24 -5.37 -21.01
C SER A 325 -13.13 -4.53 -22.29
N GLY A 326 -12.25 -3.53 -22.31
CA GLY A 326 -11.97 -2.71 -23.49
C GLY A 326 -11.46 -1.32 -23.14
N TRP A 327 -10.87 -0.66 -24.12
CA TRP A 327 -10.30 0.69 -24.00
C TRP A 327 -11.22 1.76 -24.58
N ILE A 328 -11.11 2.97 -24.04
CA ILE A 328 -11.83 4.17 -24.47
C ILE A 328 -10.83 5.33 -24.48
N SER A 329 -10.64 5.97 -25.64
CA SER A 329 -9.80 7.16 -25.76
C SER A 329 -10.45 8.33 -25.03
N ILE A 330 -9.65 9.08 -24.26
CA ILE A 330 -10.05 10.28 -23.54
C ILE A 330 -9.28 11.47 -24.14
N GLY A 331 -9.98 12.58 -24.38
CA GLY A 331 -9.37 13.80 -24.92
C GLY A 331 -8.36 14.42 -23.94
N GLY A 332 -7.27 14.95 -24.48
CA GLY A 332 -6.10 15.45 -23.76
C GLY A 332 -4.80 14.83 -24.30
N GLU A 333 -3.68 15.52 -24.07
CA GLU A 333 -2.32 15.09 -24.39
C GLU A 333 -1.48 15.19 -23.10
N MET A 334 -1.06 14.05 -22.57
CA MET A 334 -0.46 13.92 -21.23
C MET A 334 0.81 13.07 -21.30
N MET A 335 1.80 13.38 -20.46
CA MET A 335 2.98 12.53 -20.27
C MET A 335 2.73 11.40 -19.26
N MET A 336 1.98 11.68 -18.19
CA MET A 336 1.58 10.70 -17.18
C MET A 336 0.22 11.03 -16.57
N VAL A 337 -0.38 10.06 -15.89
CA VAL A 337 -1.64 10.17 -15.15
C VAL A 337 -1.51 9.43 -13.82
N ASP A 338 -2.08 9.96 -12.73
CA ASP A 338 -2.14 9.26 -11.43
C ASP A 338 -3.57 9.15 -10.93
N VAL A 339 -3.99 7.96 -10.51
CA VAL A 339 -5.30 7.71 -9.92
C VAL A 339 -5.18 7.74 -8.41
N GLY A 340 -5.70 8.82 -7.82
CA GLY A 340 -5.72 9.03 -6.38
C GLY A 340 -6.89 8.37 -5.67
N LEU A 341 -7.16 8.84 -4.45
CA LEU A 341 -8.31 8.40 -3.65
C LEU A 341 -9.64 8.67 -4.39
N ASN A 342 -10.67 7.87 -4.08
CA ASN A 342 -12.01 7.96 -4.67
C ASN A 342 -12.03 7.87 -6.22
N ASP A 343 -11.10 7.09 -6.80
CA ASP A 343 -10.85 6.95 -8.26
C ASP A 343 -10.53 8.30 -8.98
N GLN A 344 -10.25 9.39 -8.24
CA GLN A 344 -9.99 10.72 -8.83
C GLN A 344 -8.67 10.76 -9.60
N VAL A 345 -8.60 11.49 -10.72
CA VAL A 345 -7.48 11.40 -11.67
C VAL A 345 -6.74 12.72 -11.84
N TRP A 346 -5.42 12.64 -11.68
CA TRP A 346 -4.44 13.70 -11.85
C TRP A 346 -3.60 13.42 -13.11
N ALA A 347 -2.97 14.44 -13.69
CA ALA A 347 -2.09 14.27 -14.84
C ALA A 347 -1.00 15.35 -14.91
N VAL A 348 0.08 15.03 -15.62
CA VAL A 348 1.05 16.01 -16.13
C VAL A 348 0.88 16.10 -17.65
N GLY A 349 0.58 17.29 -18.16
CA GLY A 349 0.40 17.56 -19.59
C GLY A 349 1.72 17.47 -20.37
N GLU A 350 1.62 17.36 -21.70
CA GLU A 350 2.79 17.52 -22.59
C GLU A 350 3.44 18.91 -22.44
N ASP A 351 2.62 19.91 -22.09
CA ASP A 351 3.02 21.28 -21.76
C ASP A 351 3.69 21.46 -20.39
N ARG A 352 3.91 20.38 -19.63
CA ARG A 352 4.43 20.37 -18.25
C ARG A 352 3.46 20.96 -17.20
N GLY A 353 2.22 21.24 -17.55
CA GLY A 353 1.17 21.68 -16.63
C GLY A 353 0.60 20.53 -15.78
N LEU A 354 0.06 20.84 -14.60
CA LEU A 354 -0.67 19.88 -13.76
C LEU A 354 -2.18 19.99 -14.01
N TYR A 355 -2.83 18.83 -14.16
CA TYR A 355 -4.25 18.74 -14.49
C TYR A 355 -5.04 17.81 -13.55
N PHE A 356 -6.31 18.14 -13.36
CA PHE A 356 -7.29 17.34 -12.61
C PHE A 356 -8.49 16.98 -13.50
N ARG A 357 -8.99 15.75 -13.37
CA ARG A 357 -10.12 15.22 -14.15
C ARG A 357 -11.45 15.51 -13.46
N MET A 358 -12.15 16.57 -13.88
CA MET A 358 -13.45 16.91 -13.32
C MET A 358 -14.53 15.86 -13.59
N GLY A 359 -15.41 15.67 -12.61
CA GLY A 359 -16.64 14.88 -12.73
C GLY A 359 -16.44 13.36 -12.61
N VAL A 360 -15.26 12.89 -12.23
CA VAL A 360 -15.04 11.47 -11.93
C VAL A 360 -15.86 11.08 -10.71
N THR A 361 -16.76 10.11 -10.88
CA THR A 361 -17.62 9.59 -9.79
C THR A 361 -17.80 8.08 -9.92
N LEU A 362 -18.26 7.42 -8.86
CA LEU A 362 -18.62 5.98 -8.89
C LEU A 362 -19.65 5.62 -9.97
N SER A 363 -20.44 6.59 -10.44
CA SER A 363 -21.39 6.46 -11.56
C SER A 363 -20.85 6.95 -12.90
N GLU A 364 -19.84 7.82 -12.94
CA GLU A 364 -19.19 8.35 -14.15
C GLU A 364 -17.65 8.26 -14.05
N PRO A 365 -17.06 7.05 -14.05
CA PRO A 365 -15.64 6.85 -13.71
C PRO A 365 -14.63 7.41 -14.73
N SER A 366 -15.06 7.79 -15.93
CA SER A 366 -14.20 8.46 -16.92
C SER A 366 -14.04 9.97 -16.66
N GLY A 367 -14.90 10.55 -15.81
CA GLY A 367 -15.09 12.00 -15.71
C GLY A 367 -15.48 12.65 -17.04
N ASN A 368 -15.59 13.98 -17.02
CA ASN A 368 -16.18 14.76 -18.10
C ASN A 368 -15.18 15.72 -18.80
N GLY A 369 -14.12 16.18 -18.11
CA GLY A 369 -13.11 17.07 -18.69
C GLY A 369 -11.85 17.22 -17.82
N TRP A 370 -10.86 17.97 -18.30
CA TRP A 370 -9.65 18.34 -17.55
C TRP A 370 -9.70 19.82 -17.16
N ILE A 371 -9.13 20.17 -16.01
CA ILE A 371 -8.85 21.56 -15.58
C ILE A 371 -7.42 21.67 -15.04
N PRO A 372 -6.76 22.84 -15.18
CA PRO A 372 -5.42 23.06 -14.61
C PRO A 372 -5.48 23.22 -13.08
N VAL A 373 -4.49 22.64 -12.39
CA VAL A 373 -4.28 22.81 -10.94
C VAL A 373 -3.64 24.17 -10.69
N SER A 374 -4.43 25.10 -10.14
CA SER A 374 -4.11 26.53 -10.05
C SER A 374 -3.80 26.94 -8.61
N ALA A 375 -2.65 26.50 -8.10
CA ALA A 375 -2.10 26.90 -6.79
C ALA A 375 -0.94 27.87 -6.97
N GLN A 376 -0.74 28.78 -6.01
CA GLN A 376 0.37 29.72 -6.02
C GLN A 376 1.70 29.05 -5.62
N GLU A 377 2.83 29.65 -5.96
CA GLU A 377 4.09 29.34 -5.27
C GLU A 377 4.15 30.11 -3.95
N GLU A 378 4.77 29.51 -2.93
CA GLU A 378 5.18 30.27 -1.74
C GLU A 378 6.39 31.14 -2.10
N CYS A 379 6.13 32.41 -2.44
CA CYS A 379 7.19 33.41 -2.58
C CYS A 379 7.95 33.54 -1.26
N GLU A 380 9.24 33.20 -1.26
CA GLU A 380 10.15 33.37 -0.11
C GLU A 380 10.14 34.84 0.35
N LEU A 381 9.36 35.14 1.39
CA LEU A 381 9.13 36.53 1.77
C LEU A 381 10.36 37.08 2.51
N SER A 382 11.11 37.92 1.81
CA SER A 382 12.36 38.51 2.30
C SER A 382 12.16 39.28 3.62
N GLY A 383 12.68 38.74 4.71
CA GLY A 383 12.83 39.47 5.97
C GLY A 383 14.16 40.22 6.05
N PRO A 384 14.29 41.25 6.92
CA PRO A 384 13.24 42.11 7.46
C PRO A 384 13.54 43.60 7.19
N LEU A 385 12.49 44.42 6.98
CA LEU A 385 12.65 45.88 6.95
C LEU A 385 11.65 46.58 7.89
N THR A 386 12.20 47.11 8.99
CA THR A 386 11.58 48.18 9.77
C THR A 386 11.73 49.51 9.03
N GLU A 387 10.63 50.17 8.71
CA GLU A 387 10.53 51.63 8.91
C GLU A 387 9.06 52.07 9.05
N ALA A 388 8.84 53.28 9.57
CA ALA A 388 7.54 53.72 10.07
C ALA A 388 6.97 54.93 9.32
N SER A 389 5.64 55.06 9.31
CA SER A 389 4.94 56.28 8.85
C SER A 389 4.03 56.84 9.94
N GLN A 390 4.28 58.08 10.33
CA GLN A 390 3.51 58.90 11.28
C GLN A 390 2.25 59.47 10.59
N GLY A 391 1.19 59.96 11.27
CA GLY A 391 0.87 59.98 12.70
C GLY A 391 -0.06 61.17 13.07
N SER A 392 -0.96 61.01 14.06
CA SER A 392 -1.70 62.06 14.79
C SER A 392 -2.46 61.43 15.98
N VAL A 393 -2.30 61.85 17.25
CA VAL A 393 -2.76 63.11 17.89
C VAL A 393 -4.29 63.12 18.06
N LEU A 394 -4.93 63.11 19.25
CA LEU A 394 -4.52 63.10 20.68
C LEU A 394 -5.62 62.39 21.52
N SER A 395 -5.35 61.85 22.72
CA SER A 395 -5.60 62.53 24.01
C SER A 395 -5.11 61.69 25.21
N CYS A 396 -4.72 62.37 26.30
CA CYS A 396 -4.41 61.81 27.63
C CYS A 396 -5.69 61.23 28.31
N THR A 397 -5.63 60.46 29.40
CA THR A 397 -5.01 60.79 30.72
C THR A 397 -4.33 59.62 31.44
N ASP A 398 -3.29 59.93 32.23
CA ASP A 398 -2.65 59.05 33.22
C ASP A 398 -3.54 58.74 34.43
N SER A 399 -3.22 57.64 35.14
CA SER A 399 -3.19 57.58 36.62
C SER A 399 -2.46 56.33 37.12
N ASP A 400 -1.45 56.54 37.96
CA ASP A 400 -0.77 55.53 38.79
C ASP A 400 -1.73 54.96 39.90
N SER A 401 -1.41 53.98 40.75
CA SER A 401 -0.13 53.33 41.08
C SER A 401 -0.33 51.91 41.68
N GLU A 402 0.81 51.24 41.92
CA GLU A 402 1.04 50.02 42.73
C GLU A 402 0.24 49.93 44.07
N PHE A 403 0.02 48.69 44.58
CA PHE A 403 0.79 48.13 45.73
C PHE A 403 0.45 46.63 46.00
N GLY A 404 1.21 45.98 46.90
CA GLY A 404 1.36 44.52 47.02
C GLY A 404 0.49 43.75 48.05
N PRO A 405 0.87 42.49 48.40
CA PRO A 405 -0.04 41.48 48.97
C PRO A 405 0.14 41.16 50.47
N THR A 406 -0.90 40.56 51.10
CA THR A 406 -0.78 39.74 52.33
C THR A 406 -2.01 38.83 52.58
N ASP A 407 -1.75 37.59 52.98
CA ASP A 407 -2.62 36.67 53.77
C ASP A 407 -2.44 36.97 55.30
N PRO A 408 -3.10 36.30 56.30
CA PRO A 408 -4.03 35.15 56.26
C PRO A 408 -5.31 35.31 57.15
N HIS A 409 -6.15 34.26 57.24
CA HIS A 409 -6.75 33.65 58.48
C HIS A 409 -8.10 32.89 58.25
N SER A 410 -8.47 32.02 59.18
CA SER A 410 -9.70 31.16 59.22
C SER A 410 -10.40 31.30 60.60
N PRO A 411 -11.50 30.58 60.98
CA PRO A 411 -12.39 29.61 60.27
C PRO A 411 -13.92 29.91 60.46
N VAL A 412 -14.83 28.95 60.18
CA VAL A 412 -15.98 28.49 61.05
C VAL A 412 -17.04 27.60 60.32
N ASP A 413 -17.41 26.52 61.02
CA ASP A 413 -18.51 25.51 61.03
C ASP A 413 -19.73 25.41 60.05
N THR A 414 -20.36 24.21 60.09
CA THR A 414 -21.61 23.74 59.44
C THR A 414 -22.86 23.91 60.34
N PRO A 415 -24.11 23.62 59.86
CA PRO A 415 -24.78 22.36 60.28
C PRO A 415 -25.93 21.77 59.39
N VAL A 416 -26.19 20.44 59.51
CA VAL A 416 -27.49 19.67 59.71
C VAL A 416 -28.75 20.03 58.84
N VAL A 417 -29.64 19.13 58.32
CA VAL A 417 -30.13 17.75 58.66
C VAL A 417 -29.94 16.71 57.50
N GLU A 418 -30.72 15.67 57.10
CA GLU A 418 -32.09 15.09 57.37
C GLU A 418 -32.13 13.55 57.01
N ALA A 419 -33.26 12.83 57.19
CA ALA A 419 -33.51 11.40 56.82
C ALA A 419 -35.03 11.13 56.53
N GLU A 420 -35.62 9.94 56.26
CA GLU A 420 -35.21 8.51 56.23
C GLU A 420 -36.23 7.64 55.41
N ALA A 421 -35.85 6.41 55.00
CA ALA A 421 -36.66 5.18 54.74
C ALA A 421 -37.83 5.16 53.71
N THR A 422 -38.06 4.08 52.94
CA THR A 422 -38.64 2.79 53.43
C THR A 422 -38.43 1.59 52.46
N SER A 423 -38.83 0.38 52.88
CA SER A 423 -38.38 -0.94 52.35
C SER A 423 -39.50 -1.98 52.12
N GLN A 424 -39.17 -3.16 51.56
CA GLN A 424 -39.99 -4.38 51.59
C GLN A 424 -39.12 -5.67 51.53
N GLU A 425 -39.65 -6.81 52.03
CA GLU A 425 -38.92 -8.07 52.27
C GLU A 425 -39.51 -9.33 51.58
N GLY A 426 -38.76 -10.45 51.55
CA GLY A 426 -39.23 -11.82 51.26
C GLY A 426 -38.36 -12.92 51.91
N LYS A 427 -38.97 -14.01 52.42
CA LYS A 427 -38.41 -15.13 53.26
C LYS A 427 -39.29 -16.40 53.04
N VAL A 428 -38.96 -17.69 53.29
CA VAL A 428 -37.83 -18.52 53.82
C VAL A 428 -37.63 -19.74 52.85
N SER A 429 -36.95 -20.91 53.00
CA SER A 429 -36.16 -21.73 53.97
C SER A 429 -35.16 -22.61 53.15
N VAL A 430 -34.08 -23.27 53.59
CA VAL A 430 -33.53 -23.77 54.89
C VAL A 430 -33.86 -25.26 55.25
N SER A 431 -32.90 -26.18 55.01
CA SER A 431 -32.71 -27.52 55.64
C SER A 431 -31.24 -28.03 55.46
N ALA A 432 -30.79 -29.03 56.25
CA ALA A 432 -29.35 -29.42 56.47
C ALA A 432 -29.25 -30.96 56.80
N PRO A 433 -28.19 -31.60 57.42
CA PRO A 433 -26.87 -31.13 57.93
C PRO A 433 -25.62 -32.10 57.84
N GLN A 434 -24.45 -31.69 58.40
CA GLN A 434 -23.34 -32.50 59.02
C GLN A 434 -22.44 -33.42 58.12
N GLN A 435 -21.20 -33.88 58.47
CA GLN A 435 -20.34 -33.77 59.69
C GLN A 435 -18.79 -33.86 59.40
N ASP A 436 -17.93 -33.82 60.44
CA ASP A 436 -16.47 -33.54 60.40
C ASP A 436 -15.44 -34.71 60.48
N ALA A 437 -14.27 -34.52 59.82
CA ALA A 437 -12.87 -34.87 60.21
C ALA A 437 -12.45 -36.34 60.54
N PRO A 438 -11.15 -36.70 60.81
CA PRO A 438 -9.86 -35.96 60.74
C PRO A 438 -8.72 -36.71 59.95
N LYS A 439 -7.45 -36.28 60.08
CA LYS A 439 -6.23 -36.89 59.47
C LYS A 439 -5.51 -37.93 60.37
N ALA A 440 -5.00 -39.01 59.75
CA ALA A 440 -3.94 -39.93 60.20
C ALA A 440 -3.53 -40.85 59.00
N PHE A 441 -2.35 -41.49 58.85
CA PHE A 441 -0.97 -41.36 59.40
C PHE A 441 0.04 -41.93 58.36
N ILE A 442 1.33 -42.19 58.69
CA ILE A 442 2.31 -42.88 57.80
C ILE A 442 2.92 -44.12 58.49
N PRO A 443 3.03 -45.25 57.76
CA PRO A 443 4.28 -46.02 57.61
C PRO A 443 4.63 -46.19 56.10
N ALA A 444 5.87 -46.32 55.60
CA ALA A 444 6.99 -47.22 55.93
C ALA A 444 6.66 -48.72 55.66
N SER A 445 7.49 -49.54 55.01
CA SER A 445 8.71 -49.36 54.21
C SER A 445 8.99 -50.65 53.41
N ASP A 446 9.98 -50.66 52.49
CA ASP A 446 10.71 -51.86 52.01
C ASP A 446 9.92 -52.93 51.18
N SER A 447 10.49 -53.80 50.32
CA SER A 447 11.85 -53.94 49.73
C SER A 447 11.87 -54.89 48.51
N PHE A 448 12.89 -54.76 47.65
CA PHE A 448 13.56 -55.80 46.84
C PHE A 448 12.79 -56.79 45.91
N ILE A 449 12.92 -56.56 44.59
CA ILE A 449 13.62 -57.41 43.58
C ILE A 449 13.56 -58.97 43.71
N ASN A 450 13.07 -59.59 42.62
CA ASN A 450 13.20 -61.01 42.18
C ASN A 450 12.52 -62.09 43.07
N SER A 451 11.98 -63.20 42.54
CA SER A 451 12.40 -63.99 41.37
C SER A 451 11.28 -64.92 40.81
N LEU A 452 11.62 -65.76 39.82
CA LEU A 452 10.88 -66.88 39.21
C LEU A 452 9.69 -66.48 38.29
N VAL A 453 9.69 -66.61 36.96
CA VAL A 453 10.19 -67.61 35.97
C VAL A 453 9.22 -68.79 35.71
N SER A 454 8.86 -68.95 34.42
CA SER A 454 8.49 -70.17 33.64
C SER A 454 7.31 -69.92 32.67
N ASP A 455 7.26 -70.47 31.45
CA ASP A 455 8.35 -71.07 30.66
C ASP A 455 8.06 -71.06 29.13
N ARG A 456 8.93 -71.74 28.36
CA ARG A 456 9.04 -71.74 26.87
C ARG A 456 7.85 -72.41 26.14
N ASP A 457 7.81 -72.43 24.81
CA ASP A 457 8.52 -73.50 24.09
C ASP A 457 9.19 -73.13 22.73
N LYS A 458 10.08 -74.01 22.25
CA LYS A 458 10.98 -73.82 21.07
C LYS A 458 11.37 -75.17 20.44
N PRO A 459 11.59 -75.26 19.10
CA PRO A 459 12.97 -75.53 18.61
C PRO A 459 13.31 -74.68 17.34
N VAL A 460 14.52 -74.19 17.03
CA VAL A 460 15.95 -74.61 17.19
C VAL A 460 16.58 -75.16 15.90
N VAL A 461 17.68 -74.48 15.49
CA VAL A 461 18.92 -74.86 14.76
C VAL A 461 19.43 -73.58 14.06
N GLN A 462 20.56 -72.91 14.34
CA GLN A 462 21.67 -73.06 15.33
C GLN A 462 22.59 -74.28 15.15
N PRO A 463 23.95 -74.19 15.26
CA PRO A 463 24.86 -73.06 15.60
C PRO A 463 25.76 -72.67 14.37
N ALA A 464 27.00 -72.10 14.38
CA ALA A 464 27.99 -71.76 15.42
C ALA A 464 29.03 -70.65 15.02
N THR A 465 29.32 -69.75 15.96
CA THR A 465 30.62 -69.13 16.40
C THR A 465 31.90 -69.05 15.53
N VAL A 466 32.57 -67.88 15.57
CA VAL A 466 33.93 -67.67 16.17
C VAL A 466 33.98 -66.29 16.88
N ALA A 467 34.70 -66.25 18.03
CA ALA A 467 35.25 -65.15 18.87
C ALA A 467 34.85 -63.65 18.74
N GLU A 468 34.91 -62.98 19.90
CA GLU A 468 34.97 -61.52 20.11
C GLU A 468 36.37 -61.14 20.65
N GLU A 469 36.87 -59.93 20.36
CA GLU A 469 37.95 -59.28 21.11
C GLU A 469 37.81 -57.74 20.97
N GLU A 470 38.39 -56.96 21.88
CA GLU A 470 38.13 -55.52 22.04
C GLU A 470 38.98 -54.63 21.10
N GLU A 471 38.40 -53.56 20.52
CA GLU A 471 38.79 -52.18 20.86
C GLU A 471 37.95 -51.07 20.19
N ARG A 472 38.11 -49.87 20.77
CA ARG A 472 37.72 -48.53 20.34
C ARG A 472 38.11 -48.19 18.88
N GLU A 473 37.23 -47.55 18.12
CA GLU A 473 37.61 -46.79 16.92
C GLU A 473 37.68 -45.26 17.19
N GLU A 474 38.84 -44.68 16.90
CA GLU A 474 39.04 -43.24 16.64
C GLU A 474 39.40 -43.05 15.16
N LEU A 475 39.15 -41.86 14.60
CA LEU A 475 39.38 -41.53 13.18
C LEU A 475 40.89 -41.46 12.80
N PRO A 476 41.33 -42.12 11.71
CA PRO A 476 42.65 -41.89 11.11
C PRO A 476 42.51 -41.66 9.56
N PRO A 477 43.57 -41.64 8.72
CA PRO A 477 44.04 -40.36 8.19
C PRO A 477 44.19 -40.29 6.64
N ALA A 478 44.60 -39.13 6.13
CA ALA A 478 44.76 -38.85 4.70
C ALA A 478 46.12 -39.31 4.09
N PRO A 479 46.14 -39.83 2.86
CA PRO A 479 47.33 -39.95 1.99
C PRO A 479 47.37 -38.86 0.89
N VAL A 480 48.46 -38.80 0.09
CA VAL A 480 48.88 -37.60 -0.67
C VAL A 480 49.47 -37.93 -2.07
N LEU A 481 49.50 -36.94 -2.98
CA LEU A 481 50.26 -36.84 -4.26
C LEU A 481 49.69 -37.62 -5.48
N PRO A 482 50.10 -37.30 -6.74
CA PRO A 482 50.89 -36.16 -7.26
C PRO A 482 50.15 -35.32 -8.35
N ALA A 483 50.83 -34.32 -8.95
CA ALA A 483 50.29 -33.43 -9.99
C ALA A 483 50.90 -33.66 -11.40
N PRO A 484 50.21 -33.30 -12.51
CA PRO A 484 50.76 -33.25 -13.86
C PRO A 484 50.96 -31.82 -14.43
N GLN A 485 51.75 -31.70 -15.51
CA GLN A 485 51.95 -30.48 -16.32
C GLN A 485 51.47 -30.67 -17.79
N PRO A 486 51.39 -29.62 -18.63
CA PRO A 486 50.58 -29.62 -19.86
C PRO A 486 51.34 -29.75 -21.21
N ALA A 487 50.62 -30.22 -22.23
CA ALA A 487 50.79 -30.00 -23.68
C ALA A 487 49.46 -30.42 -24.38
N ASP A 488 49.07 -29.99 -25.59
CA ASP A 488 49.77 -29.20 -26.62
C ASP A 488 48.78 -28.28 -27.40
N VAL A 489 49.29 -27.42 -28.30
CA VAL A 489 48.58 -26.28 -28.95
C VAL A 489 48.22 -26.54 -30.44
N PRO A 490 47.35 -25.73 -31.11
CA PRO A 490 47.78 -24.51 -31.83
C PRO A 490 46.76 -23.33 -31.80
N TRP A 491 47.15 -22.10 -31.38
CA TRP A 491 47.72 -20.97 -32.17
C TRP A 491 46.66 -20.19 -33.01
N MET A 492 46.64 -18.85 -33.12
CA MET A 492 47.46 -17.69 -32.64
C MET A 492 46.55 -16.41 -32.75
N ASN A 493 46.80 -15.16 -32.31
CA ASN A 493 47.95 -14.31 -31.87
C ASN A 493 47.44 -13.37 -30.71
N VAL A 494 48.18 -12.57 -29.90
CA VAL A 494 49.50 -11.85 -29.93
C VAL A 494 49.43 -10.43 -30.54
N ASP A 495 49.92 -9.32 -29.94
CA ASP A 495 50.55 -8.98 -28.62
C ASP A 495 50.71 -7.42 -28.53
N LEU A 496 51.11 -6.72 -27.44
CA LEU A 496 50.93 -6.81 -25.97
C LEU A 496 51.45 -5.48 -25.33
N GLU A 497 50.85 -5.00 -24.22
CA GLU A 497 51.34 -3.91 -23.33
C GLU A 497 51.65 -2.51 -23.98
N GLY A 498 51.90 -1.40 -23.26
CA GLY A 498 51.83 -1.08 -21.82
C GLY A 498 52.42 0.32 -21.50
N ALA A 499 52.59 0.62 -20.20
CA ALA A 499 53.29 1.76 -19.57
C ALA A 499 52.64 3.18 -19.53
N GLU A 500 52.57 3.72 -18.31
CA GLU A 500 52.39 5.16 -18.01
C GLU A 500 53.74 5.90 -18.01
N ALA A 501 53.81 7.15 -18.52
CA ALA A 501 54.88 8.10 -18.18
C ALA A 501 54.56 9.56 -18.57
N ALA A 502 55.29 10.49 -17.94
CA ALA A 502 55.54 11.88 -18.36
C ALA A 502 54.37 12.90 -18.38
N ARG A 503 54.27 13.68 -17.30
CA ARG A 503 53.82 15.09 -17.37
C ARG A 503 54.90 15.99 -18.00
N ASN A 504 54.51 17.19 -18.42
CA ASN A 504 55.32 18.38 -18.76
C ASN A 504 56.11 18.38 -20.10
N ALA A 505 55.61 19.13 -21.09
CA ALA A 505 56.39 20.05 -21.93
C ALA A 505 55.44 21.07 -22.61
N GLN A 506 55.98 22.17 -23.16
CA GLN A 506 55.19 23.27 -23.73
C GLN A 506 55.40 23.47 -25.24
N ALA A 507 54.40 24.12 -25.86
CA ALA A 507 54.52 25.15 -26.91
C ALA A 507 54.64 24.80 -28.41
N SER A 508 53.95 25.65 -29.20
CA SER A 508 54.12 26.00 -30.63
C SER A 508 53.63 25.03 -31.72
N GLY A 509 53.15 25.57 -32.85
CA GLY A 509 52.99 24.83 -34.11
C GLY A 509 51.59 24.69 -34.74
N ARG A 510 50.93 25.79 -35.14
CA ARG A 510 49.89 25.82 -36.21
C ARG A 510 50.61 26.19 -37.55
N PRO A 511 50.03 26.12 -38.78
CA PRO A 511 48.65 25.72 -39.15
C PRO A 511 48.48 24.91 -40.47
N LEU A 512 47.20 24.61 -40.83
CA LEU A 512 46.67 24.18 -42.16
C LEU A 512 47.11 22.76 -42.63
N SER A 513 46.32 21.94 -43.33
CA SER A 513 44.94 22.00 -43.88
C SER A 513 44.55 20.58 -44.40
N ASP A 514 43.30 20.13 -44.58
CA ASP A 514 41.96 20.77 -44.49
C ASP A 514 40.83 19.75 -44.17
N ALA A 515 39.56 20.11 -44.38
CA ALA A 515 38.33 19.34 -44.12
C ALA A 515 37.58 18.96 -45.44
N PRO A 516 36.38 18.31 -45.46
CA PRO A 516 35.53 17.86 -44.34
C PRO A 516 34.91 16.44 -44.45
N ALA A 517 34.43 15.93 -43.30
CA ALA A 517 33.31 14.99 -43.21
C ALA A 517 32.56 15.26 -41.89
N ALA A 518 31.23 15.36 -41.92
CA ALA A 518 30.44 15.83 -40.78
C ALA A 518 29.82 14.66 -39.99
N ALA A 519 29.96 14.72 -38.65
CA ALA A 519 29.15 13.99 -37.70
C ALA A 519 28.48 15.01 -36.78
N ALA A 520 27.17 14.89 -36.55
CA ALA A 520 26.42 15.83 -35.72
C ALA A 520 26.58 15.46 -34.23
N THR A 521 27.28 16.30 -33.48
CA THR A 521 27.29 16.30 -32.01
C THR A 521 26.39 17.44 -31.54
N TYR A 522 25.54 17.19 -30.55
CA TYR A 522 24.71 18.23 -29.92
C TYR A 522 25.55 19.00 -28.90
N ASP A 523 25.55 20.34 -29.00
CA ASP A 523 26.37 21.23 -28.18
C ASP A 523 25.89 21.30 -26.72
N LEU A 524 26.84 21.13 -25.78
CA LEU A 524 26.63 21.46 -24.37
C LEU A 524 27.01 22.93 -24.14
N GLY A 525 26.13 23.84 -24.54
CA GLY A 525 26.33 25.29 -24.42
C GLY A 525 26.38 25.76 -22.96
N THR A 526 27.57 26.12 -22.46
CA THR A 526 27.73 26.72 -21.13
C THR A 526 27.25 28.17 -21.15
N LEU A 527 26.36 28.54 -20.22
CA LEU A 527 25.92 29.92 -20.00
C LEU A 527 26.04 30.29 -18.52
N GLU A 528 27.16 30.92 -18.17
CA GLU A 528 27.30 31.60 -16.88
C GLU A 528 26.70 33.01 -16.94
N GLY A 529 25.88 33.34 -15.94
CA GLY A 529 25.81 34.68 -15.36
C GLY A 529 25.37 35.86 -16.24
N SER A 530 24.07 35.96 -16.53
CA SER A 530 23.43 37.25 -16.83
C SER A 530 22.27 37.52 -15.86
N GLN A 531 22.52 38.28 -14.79
CA GLN A 531 21.45 38.83 -13.95
C GLN A 531 20.74 39.97 -14.70
N GLY A 532 19.41 39.88 -14.85
CA GLY A 532 18.58 41.01 -15.27
C GLY A 532 17.39 40.63 -16.14
N VAL A 533 16.24 41.26 -15.87
CA VAL A 533 14.89 40.90 -16.36
C VAL A 533 14.40 39.59 -15.73
N GLY A 534 13.17 39.61 -15.21
CA GLY A 534 12.56 38.45 -14.55
C GLY A 534 11.58 37.74 -15.48
N GLU A 535 11.47 36.43 -15.31
CA GLU A 535 10.46 35.59 -15.96
C GLU A 535 9.48 35.09 -14.88
N GLU A 536 8.18 35.38 -15.07
CA GLU A 536 7.09 34.76 -14.31
C GLU A 536 6.81 33.38 -14.91
N ASP A 537 7.64 32.38 -14.61
CA ASP A 537 7.38 30.99 -15.00
C ASP A 537 7.57 30.03 -13.83
N GLY A 538 6.58 29.17 -13.60
CA GLY A 538 6.45 28.35 -12.39
C GLY A 538 7.21 27.02 -12.46
N PRO A 539 6.89 26.06 -11.58
CA PRO A 539 7.54 24.75 -11.61
C PRO A 539 7.17 24.01 -12.90
N VAL A 540 8.19 23.60 -13.65
CA VAL A 540 8.05 22.78 -14.85
C VAL A 540 7.89 21.32 -14.42
N TRP A 541 6.66 20.81 -14.35
CA TRP A 541 6.37 19.54 -13.68
C TRP A 541 6.83 18.29 -14.46
N ALA A 542 7.15 17.24 -13.71
CA ALA A 542 7.56 15.94 -14.25
C ALA A 542 6.77 14.76 -13.66
N TRP A 543 6.29 14.88 -12.42
CA TRP A 543 5.51 13.82 -11.76
C TRP A 543 4.44 14.39 -10.81
N ILE A 544 3.36 13.64 -10.61
CA ILE A 544 2.29 13.93 -9.64
C ILE A 544 1.85 12.63 -8.97
N SER A 545 1.47 12.67 -7.68
CA SER A 545 0.75 11.57 -7.04
C SER A 545 -0.30 12.04 -6.03
N GLY A 546 -1.53 11.57 -6.23
CA GLY A 546 -2.73 11.91 -5.47
C GLY A 546 -3.30 10.76 -4.64
N GLY A 547 -2.63 9.61 -4.54
CA GLY A 547 -3.07 8.47 -3.71
C GLY A 547 -3.15 8.75 -2.19
N GLY A 548 -2.65 9.90 -1.73
CA GLY A 548 -2.87 10.43 -0.38
C GLY A 548 -3.78 11.66 -0.31
N CYS A 549 -4.30 12.16 -1.44
CA CYS A 549 -5.07 13.39 -1.54
C CYS A 549 -6.58 13.09 -1.62
N ASP A 550 -7.34 13.48 -0.60
CA ASP A 550 -8.78 13.23 -0.52
C ASP A 550 -9.57 14.40 -1.13
N VAL A 551 -10.14 14.17 -2.31
CA VAL A 551 -10.98 15.13 -3.04
C VAL A 551 -12.35 14.51 -3.28
N ASP A 552 -13.30 14.80 -2.41
CA ASP A 552 -14.72 14.46 -2.62
C ASP A 552 -15.36 15.41 -3.64
N ALA A 553 -16.38 14.93 -4.35
CA ALA A 553 -17.12 15.70 -5.37
C ALA A 553 -17.91 16.89 -4.79
N GLY A 554 -18.09 16.95 -3.46
CA GLY A 554 -18.64 18.10 -2.73
C GLY A 554 -17.58 19.09 -2.20
N SER A 555 -16.28 18.84 -2.38
CA SER A 555 -15.21 19.66 -1.81
C SER A 555 -14.92 20.92 -2.62
N HIS A 556 -15.15 22.09 -2.02
CA HIS A 556 -14.70 23.38 -2.57
C HIS A 556 -13.19 23.57 -2.34
N ILE A 557 -12.37 22.93 -3.19
CA ILE A 557 -10.92 23.14 -3.22
C ILE A 557 -10.59 24.39 -4.03
N SER A 558 -9.92 25.35 -3.39
CA SER A 558 -9.61 26.68 -3.94
C SER A 558 -8.79 26.61 -5.25
N TRP A 559 -7.76 25.77 -5.29
CA TRP A 559 -6.86 25.58 -6.42
C TRP A 559 -7.42 24.69 -7.55
N LEU A 560 -8.67 24.24 -7.45
CA LEU A 560 -9.43 23.62 -8.56
C LEU A 560 -10.48 24.58 -9.16
N SER A 561 -10.39 25.89 -8.88
CA SER A 561 -11.35 26.89 -9.39
C SER A 561 -11.14 27.19 -10.89
N PRO A 562 -12.18 27.10 -11.76
CA PRO A 562 -12.06 27.37 -13.20
C PRO A 562 -11.83 28.85 -13.61
N SER A 563 -11.29 29.69 -12.71
CA SER A 563 -11.28 31.15 -12.82
C SER A 563 -9.92 31.77 -13.19
N GLY A 564 -8.91 30.95 -13.52
CA GLY A 564 -7.63 31.42 -14.03
C GLY A 564 -7.70 31.82 -15.52
N PRO A 565 -6.96 32.86 -15.97
CA PRO A 565 -6.82 33.16 -17.39
C PRO A 565 -5.99 32.08 -18.08
N LEU A 566 -6.53 31.48 -19.15
CA LEU A 566 -5.85 30.40 -19.89
C LEU A 566 -4.62 30.92 -20.67
N PRO A 567 -3.43 30.34 -20.51
CA PRO A 567 -2.32 30.58 -21.42
C PRO A 567 -2.71 30.12 -22.85
N SER A 568 -2.37 30.95 -23.84
CA SER A 568 -3.00 30.89 -25.16
C SER A 568 -2.31 29.94 -26.14
N SER A 569 -2.32 28.64 -25.83
CA SER A 569 -1.75 27.57 -26.68
C SER A 569 -2.72 26.41 -26.97
N LEU A 570 -3.58 26.01 -26.03
CA LEU A 570 -4.54 24.90 -26.19
C LEU A 570 -6.00 25.39 -26.11
N SER A 571 -6.79 25.10 -27.16
CA SER A 571 -8.17 25.59 -27.27
C SER A 571 -9.20 24.72 -26.52
N LEU A 572 -9.03 24.60 -25.20
CA LEU A 572 -9.99 23.92 -24.31
C LEU A 572 -11.02 24.94 -23.77
N THR A 573 -12.22 24.96 -24.35
CA THR A 573 -13.29 25.87 -23.90
C THR A 573 -13.97 25.37 -22.62
N PRO A 574 -14.16 26.20 -21.58
CA PRO A 574 -14.91 25.82 -20.38
C PRO A 574 -16.36 25.46 -20.71
N VAL A 575 -16.77 24.23 -20.39
CA VAL A 575 -18.17 23.78 -20.55
C VAL A 575 -19.00 24.31 -19.39
N GLN A 576 -19.82 25.32 -19.65
CA GLN A 576 -20.83 25.80 -18.70
C GLN A 576 -21.97 24.77 -18.58
N SER A 577 -22.04 24.08 -17.44
CA SER A 577 -23.12 23.13 -17.13
C SER A 577 -24.47 23.84 -16.94
N ALA A 578 -25.34 23.79 -17.95
CA ALA A 578 -26.63 24.46 -17.96
C ALA A 578 -27.83 23.51 -17.77
N ALA A 579 -28.20 23.30 -16.49
CA ALA A 579 -29.51 22.83 -16.02
C ALA A 579 -29.66 23.33 -14.56
N TRP A 580 -30.83 23.58 -13.98
CA TRP A 580 -32.19 23.11 -14.29
C TRP A 580 -33.23 24.24 -14.20
N SER A 581 -34.26 24.21 -15.05
CA SER A 581 -35.66 24.56 -14.71
C SER A 581 -36.58 24.19 -15.87
N GLU A 582 -37.74 23.59 -15.57
CA GLU A 582 -38.73 23.20 -16.58
C GLU A 582 -39.76 24.31 -16.83
N GLN A 583 -40.03 24.64 -18.09
CA GLN A 583 -41.39 24.95 -18.57
C GLN A 583 -41.48 24.83 -20.10
N PRO A 584 -42.53 24.19 -20.67
CA PRO A 584 -42.66 24.02 -22.11
C PRO A 584 -43.52 25.12 -22.74
N GLN A 585 -43.00 25.84 -23.74
CA GLN A 585 -43.80 26.58 -24.71
C GLN A 585 -43.20 26.53 -26.12
N GLN A 586 -44.07 26.61 -27.12
CA GLN A 586 -43.73 26.39 -28.53
C GLN A 586 -43.36 27.70 -29.23
N THR A 587 -42.30 27.68 -30.04
CA THR A 587 -42.32 28.38 -31.33
C THR A 587 -41.31 27.76 -32.30
N GLU A 588 -41.70 27.59 -33.56
CA GLU A 588 -40.75 27.34 -34.65
C GLU A 588 -40.11 28.67 -35.07
N HIS A 589 -38.78 28.71 -35.24
CA HIS A 589 -38.20 29.50 -36.33
C HIS A 589 -36.90 28.92 -36.85
N ARG A 590 -36.66 29.19 -38.14
CA ARG A 590 -35.62 28.57 -38.97
C ARG A 590 -34.48 29.55 -39.19
N GLN A 591 -33.25 29.15 -38.87
CA GLN A 591 -32.06 29.65 -39.57
C GLN A 591 -30.91 28.64 -39.48
N GLU A 592 -30.25 28.42 -40.62
CA GLU A 592 -29.00 27.66 -40.74
C GLU A 592 -27.83 28.64 -40.59
N ILE A 593 -26.76 28.27 -39.89
CA ILE A 593 -25.35 28.61 -40.20
C ILE A 593 -24.38 27.95 -39.19
N SER A 594 -23.13 27.74 -39.63
CA SER A 594 -21.98 27.28 -38.83
C SER A 594 -22.05 25.86 -38.24
N LYS A 595 -21.59 24.88 -39.02
CA LYS A 595 -21.13 23.58 -38.48
C LYS A 595 -19.67 23.72 -38.03
N LYS A 596 -19.43 23.65 -36.73
CA LYS A 596 -18.14 23.21 -36.15
C LYS A 596 -18.41 22.03 -35.19
N PRO A 597 -17.44 21.13 -34.94
CA PRO A 597 -17.67 19.99 -34.08
C PRO A 597 -17.89 20.44 -32.64
N LEU A 598 -19.02 20.08 -32.06
CA LEU A 598 -19.15 19.97 -30.61
C LEU A 598 -18.35 18.73 -30.21
N GLU A 599 -17.30 18.89 -29.40
CA GLU A 599 -16.54 17.76 -28.88
C GLU A 599 -17.45 16.90 -28.00
N ARG A 600 -17.81 15.72 -28.52
CA ARG A 600 -18.45 14.67 -27.73
C ARG A 600 -17.35 13.90 -27.03
N SER A 601 -17.05 14.29 -25.79
CA SER A 601 -16.22 13.48 -24.91
C SER A 601 -16.77 12.06 -24.83
N ASN A 602 -15.87 11.08 -24.92
CA ASN A 602 -16.24 9.71 -24.57
C ASN A 602 -16.47 9.66 -23.06
N SER A 603 -17.60 9.07 -22.65
CA SER A 603 -17.93 8.90 -21.24
C SER A 603 -18.38 7.48 -20.94
N VAL A 604 -18.06 7.02 -19.74
CA VAL A 604 -18.55 5.76 -19.16
C VAL A 604 -19.48 6.08 -18.02
N TRP A 605 -20.67 5.46 -18.04
CA TRP A 605 -21.61 5.48 -16.94
C TRP A 605 -21.81 4.06 -16.38
N VAL A 606 -21.98 3.94 -15.06
CA VAL A 606 -22.10 2.65 -14.36
C VAL A 606 -23.25 2.66 -13.34
N ARG A 607 -24.10 1.62 -13.37
CA ARG A 607 -25.02 1.25 -12.27
C ARG A 607 -24.62 -0.09 -11.68
N LYS A 608 -24.17 -0.08 -10.42
CA LYS A 608 -23.91 -1.29 -9.60
C LYS A 608 -25.20 -1.69 -8.84
N GLY A 609 -25.27 -2.93 -8.36
CA GLY A 609 -26.38 -3.45 -7.54
C GLY A 609 -26.19 -4.91 -7.14
N SER A 610 -27.19 -5.49 -6.46
CA SER A 610 -27.14 -6.88 -5.95
C SER A 610 -28.39 -7.66 -6.34
N LEU A 611 -28.22 -8.82 -6.98
CA LEU A 611 -29.29 -9.71 -7.41
C LEU A 611 -29.03 -11.13 -6.87
N ARG A 612 -29.95 -12.06 -7.14
CA ARG A 612 -29.71 -13.51 -7.00
C ARG A 612 -29.62 -14.16 -8.37
N TRP A 613 -28.67 -15.07 -8.57
CA TRP A 613 -28.55 -15.88 -9.78
C TRP A 613 -28.92 -17.33 -9.48
N TRP A 614 -29.81 -17.92 -10.29
CA TRP A 614 -30.00 -19.37 -10.34
C TRP A 614 -28.82 -19.99 -11.09
N ARG A 615 -27.78 -20.37 -10.35
CA ARG A 615 -26.47 -20.68 -10.93
C ARG A 615 -26.49 -21.86 -11.90
N ASP A 616 -25.71 -21.75 -12.98
CA ASP A 616 -25.72 -22.72 -14.08
C ASP A 616 -25.04 -24.05 -13.73
N TRP A 617 -24.21 -24.11 -12.67
CA TRP A 617 -23.50 -25.33 -12.24
C TRP A 617 -24.18 -26.09 -11.09
N LYS A 618 -23.85 -27.38 -10.96
CA LYS A 618 -24.39 -28.27 -9.91
C LYS A 618 -23.72 -28.05 -8.54
N PRO A 619 -24.44 -28.32 -7.43
CA PRO A 619 -25.90 -28.42 -7.33
C PRO A 619 -26.51 -27.03 -7.60
N GLN A 620 -27.59 -26.98 -8.39
CA GLN A 620 -28.24 -25.72 -8.72
C GLN A 620 -28.95 -25.16 -7.49
N ARG A 621 -28.75 -23.87 -7.25
CA ARG A 621 -29.40 -23.08 -6.20
C ARG A 621 -29.31 -21.61 -6.56
N TRP A 622 -30.14 -20.79 -5.92
CA TRP A 622 -29.90 -19.35 -5.86
C TRP A 622 -28.60 -19.06 -5.10
N VAL A 623 -27.85 -18.07 -5.60
CA VAL A 623 -26.68 -17.47 -4.94
C VAL A 623 -26.80 -15.96 -5.11
N ASP A 624 -26.57 -15.20 -4.04
CA ASP A 624 -26.49 -13.75 -4.10
C ASP A 624 -25.25 -13.31 -4.90
N VAL A 625 -25.42 -12.37 -5.83
CA VAL A 625 -24.42 -11.93 -6.80
C VAL A 625 -24.39 -10.41 -6.90
N GLY A 626 -23.18 -9.84 -7.02
CA GLY A 626 -23.02 -8.45 -7.43
C GLY A 626 -23.31 -8.32 -8.92
N VAL A 627 -23.89 -7.20 -9.35
CA VAL A 627 -24.09 -6.89 -10.76
C VAL A 627 -23.67 -5.46 -11.08
N ALA A 628 -23.21 -5.23 -12.30
CA ALA A 628 -22.98 -3.89 -12.83
C ALA A 628 -23.44 -3.81 -14.28
N LEU A 629 -24.17 -2.74 -14.63
CA LEU A 629 -24.34 -2.33 -16.01
C LEU A 629 -23.40 -1.17 -16.30
N GLU A 630 -22.51 -1.35 -17.26
CA GLU A 630 -21.70 -0.29 -17.84
C GLU A 630 -22.30 0.16 -19.18
N GLN A 631 -22.24 1.47 -19.44
CA GLN A 631 -22.55 2.06 -20.73
C GLN A 631 -21.44 3.04 -21.13
N SER A 632 -20.84 2.85 -22.30
CA SER A 632 -19.90 3.80 -22.88
C SER A 632 -20.51 4.53 -24.08
N THR A 633 -20.28 5.84 -24.16
CA THR A 633 -20.64 6.65 -25.33
C THR A 633 -19.39 6.88 -26.19
N LYS A 634 -19.49 6.59 -27.49
CA LYS A 634 -18.44 6.79 -28.50
C LYS A 634 -18.54 8.18 -29.15
N PRO A 635 -17.52 8.67 -29.90
CA PRO A 635 -17.53 10.03 -30.46
C PRO A 635 -18.66 10.24 -31.49
N ASP A 636 -19.03 9.17 -32.21
CA ASP A 636 -20.16 9.16 -33.14
C ASP A 636 -21.54 9.21 -32.45
N GLY A 637 -21.57 9.14 -31.11
CA GLY A 637 -22.79 9.11 -30.30
C GLY A 637 -23.46 7.73 -30.20
N ARG A 638 -22.82 6.66 -30.70
CA ARG A 638 -23.26 5.29 -30.41
C ARG A 638 -22.99 4.96 -28.94
N LYS A 639 -23.82 4.07 -28.39
CA LYS A 639 -23.74 3.60 -27.02
C LYS A 639 -23.53 2.09 -27.01
N ASP A 640 -22.36 1.66 -26.58
CA ASP A 640 -22.11 0.26 -26.23
C ASP A 640 -22.53 0.06 -24.76
N SER A 641 -22.94 -1.15 -24.38
CA SER A 641 -23.27 -1.44 -22.98
C SER A 641 -23.05 -2.92 -22.67
N ILE A 642 -22.49 -3.20 -21.48
CA ILE A 642 -22.20 -4.55 -21.00
C ILE A 642 -22.76 -4.71 -19.59
N PHE A 643 -23.47 -5.81 -19.36
CA PHE A 643 -23.97 -6.22 -18.06
C PHE A 643 -23.10 -7.33 -17.48
N PHE A 644 -22.54 -7.10 -16.30
CA PHE A 644 -21.67 -8.01 -15.57
C PHE A 644 -22.42 -8.63 -14.39
N VAL A 645 -22.14 -9.91 -14.12
CA VAL A 645 -22.59 -10.66 -12.94
C VAL A 645 -21.35 -11.22 -12.24
N TYR A 646 -21.10 -10.75 -11.02
CA TYR A 646 -19.95 -11.07 -10.19
C TYR A 646 -20.33 -12.11 -9.13
N TYR A 647 -19.52 -13.17 -9.01
CA TYR A 647 -19.81 -14.31 -8.15
C TYR A 647 -18.53 -15.01 -7.67
N THR A 648 -18.62 -15.71 -6.55
CA THR A 648 -17.53 -16.54 -6.02
C THR A 648 -17.83 -18.03 -6.27
N GLN A 649 -16.83 -18.80 -6.67
CA GLN A 649 -16.97 -20.24 -6.93
C GLN A 649 -15.70 -20.99 -6.51
N TYR A 650 -15.78 -21.80 -5.46
CA TYR A 650 -14.61 -22.43 -4.82
C TYR A 650 -13.58 -21.38 -4.39
N ASP A 651 -14.08 -20.32 -3.74
CA ASP A 651 -13.35 -19.16 -3.22
C ASP A 651 -12.61 -18.29 -4.27
N GLU A 652 -12.56 -18.73 -5.53
CA GLU A 652 -12.17 -17.93 -6.69
C GLU A 652 -13.24 -16.88 -7.03
N LYS A 653 -12.84 -15.60 -7.12
CA LYS A 653 -13.65 -14.50 -7.68
C LYS A 653 -13.81 -14.70 -9.19
N LYS A 654 -15.05 -14.67 -9.70
CA LYS A 654 -15.37 -14.86 -11.13
C LYS A 654 -16.46 -13.91 -11.60
N TYR A 655 -16.58 -13.77 -12.91
CA TYR A 655 -17.61 -12.97 -13.53
C TYR A 655 -18.17 -13.61 -14.80
N LEU A 656 -19.43 -13.30 -15.09
CA LEU A 656 -20.04 -13.45 -16.41
C LEU A 656 -20.28 -12.04 -16.96
N HIS A 657 -20.08 -11.84 -18.26
CA HIS A 657 -20.49 -10.60 -18.93
C HIS A 657 -21.47 -10.89 -20.07
N VAL A 658 -22.31 -9.91 -20.37
CA VAL A 658 -23.35 -9.97 -21.41
C VAL A 658 -23.37 -8.64 -22.16
N VAL A 659 -23.06 -8.65 -23.45
CA VAL A 659 -23.12 -7.44 -24.28
C VAL A 659 -24.58 -7.16 -24.65
N ILE A 660 -25.09 -5.97 -24.32
CA ILE A 660 -26.53 -5.67 -24.38
C ILE A 660 -27.11 -5.77 -25.80
N HIS A 661 -26.32 -5.51 -26.83
CA HIS A 661 -26.76 -5.65 -28.23
C HIS A 661 -27.03 -7.11 -28.66
N GLU A 662 -26.57 -8.10 -27.89
CA GLU A 662 -26.82 -9.53 -28.16
C GLU A 662 -28.05 -10.09 -27.43
N VAL A 663 -28.65 -9.29 -26.54
CA VAL A 663 -29.78 -9.72 -25.70
C VAL A 663 -31.04 -9.77 -26.56
N THR A 664 -31.40 -10.94 -27.02
CA THR A 664 -32.59 -11.19 -27.86
C THR A 664 -33.87 -10.92 -27.06
N ALA A 665 -34.03 -11.55 -25.90
CA ALA A 665 -35.19 -11.40 -25.03
C ALA A 665 -34.78 -11.17 -23.57
N LEU A 666 -35.65 -10.50 -22.81
CA LEU A 666 -35.54 -10.32 -21.37
C LEU A 666 -36.96 -10.43 -20.82
N VAL A 667 -37.23 -11.47 -20.04
CA VAL A 667 -38.60 -11.98 -19.79
C VAL A 667 -38.83 -12.12 -18.28
N PRO A 668 -39.75 -11.35 -17.66
CA PRO A 668 -40.17 -11.58 -16.29
C PRO A 668 -40.72 -13.00 -16.09
N LEU A 669 -40.39 -13.62 -14.96
CA LEU A 669 -40.82 -14.97 -14.60
C LEU A 669 -41.71 -14.90 -13.35
N LEU A 670 -42.91 -15.46 -13.43
CA LEU A 670 -43.62 -15.82 -12.19
C LEU A 670 -42.90 -17.02 -11.56
N ARG A 671 -42.42 -16.82 -10.33
CA ARG A 671 -42.00 -17.84 -9.37
C ARG A 671 -42.43 -17.36 -8.00
N ASP A 672 -43.08 -18.22 -7.23
CA ASP A 672 -43.96 -17.78 -6.13
C ASP A 672 -43.25 -17.07 -4.95
N ASP A 673 -41.92 -17.20 -4.86
CA ASP A 673 -41.07 -16.54 -3.84
C ASP A 673 -40.01 -15.55 -4.41
N TYR A 674 -39.97 -15.29 -5.73
CA TYR A 674 -38.86 -14.54 -6.36
C TYR A 674 -39.31 -13.58 -7.47
N PHE A 675 -38.92 -12.29 -7.35
CA PHE A 675 -39.05 -11.28 -8.42
C PHE A 675 -38.00 -11.53 -9.52
N ALA A 676 -38.25 -12.57 -10.33
CA ALA A 676 -37.28 -13.16 -11.24
C ALA A 676 -37.46 -12.72 -12.70
N PHE A 677 -36.37 -12.72 -13.47
CA PHE A 677 -36.36 -12.53 -14.92
C PHE A 677 -35.31 -13.42 -15.60
N ALA A 678 -35.63 -13.86 -16.81
CA ALA A 678 -34.75 -14.60 -17.70
C ALA A 678 -34.17 -13.69 -18.77
N LEU A 679 -32.84 -13.57 -18.82
CA LEU A 679 -32.10 -12.92 -19.89
C LEU A 679 -31.68 -13.96 -20.94
N TYR A 680 -31.95 -13.66 -22.20
CA TYR A 680 -31.59 -14.48 -23.35
C TYR A 680 -30.63 -13.73 -24.28
N THR A 681 -29.46 -14.31 -24.54
CA THR A 681 -28.60 -13.93 -25.68
C THR A 681 -28.82 -14.91 -26.83
N ALA A 682 -28.31 -14.60 -28.03
CA ALA A 682 -28.39 -15.51 -29.18
C ALA A 682 -27.89 -16.93 -28.85
N ASP A 683 -26.77 -17.06 -28.13
CA ASP A 683 -26.21 -18.37 -27.76
C ASP A 683 -26.91 -19.03 -26.57
N ARG A 684 -27.31 -18.28 -25.54
CA ARG A 684 -28.14 -18.85 -24.45
C ARG A 684 -29.49 -19.35 -24.94
N THR A 685 -30.05 -18.74 -25.99
CA THR A 685 -31.25 -19.27 -26.69
C THR A 685 -30.95 -20.58 -27.42
N LYS A 686 -29.83 -20.70 -28.16
CA LYS A 686 -29.41 -21.96 -28.80
C LYS A 686 -29.23 -23.10 -27.77
N GLN A 687 -28.58 -22.78 -26.66
CA GLN A 687 -28.35 -23.70 -25.53
C GLN A 687 -29.61 -23.99 -24.70
N ARG A 688 -30.73 -23.29 -24.95
CA ARG A 688 -31.97 -23.31 -24.17
C ARG A 688 -31.77 -23.00 -22.67
N TRP A 689 -30.74 -22.21 -22.34
CA TRP A 689 -30.29 -21.96 -20.98
C TRP A 689 -30.16 -20.44 -20.66
N PRO A 690 -31.29 -19.74 -20.41
CA PRO A 690 -31.26 -18.33 -20.07
C PRO A 690 -30.48 -18.05 -18.79
N LEU A 691 -29.95 -16.84 -18.67
CA LEU A 691 -29.39 -16.32 -17.43
C LEU A 691 -30.58 -15.88 -16.55
N VAL A 692 -30.90 -16.66 -15.52
CA VAL A 692 -32.06 -16.41 -14.64
C VAL A 692 -31.62 -15.68 -13.37
N LEU A 693 -32.06 -14.43 -13.25
CA LEU A 693 -31.75 -13.53 -12.14
C LEU A 693 -33.02 -13.20 -11.35
N ALA A 694 -32.88 -12.77 -10.11
CA ALA A 694 -33.98 -12.25 -9.30
C ALA A 694 -33.55 -11.03 -8.47
N ALA A 695 -34.43 -10.03 -8.37
CA ALA A 695 -34.22 -8.85 -7.55
C ALA A 695 -34.83 -9.03 -6.15
N GLN A 696 -34.43 -8.15 -5.22
CA GLN A 696 -34.99 -8.14 -3.86
C GLN A 696 -36.42 -7.59 -3.80
N THR A 697 -36.83 -6.78 -4.80
CA THR A 697 -38.17 -6.19 -4.89
C THR A 697 -38.68 -6.20 -6.33
N GLU A 698 -40.01 -6.21 -6.50
CA GLU A 698 -40.66 -6.09 -7.81
C GLU A 698 -40.27 -4.78 -8.51
N LYS A 699 -40.10 -3.69 -7.75
CA LYS A 699 -39.66 -2.39 -8.29
C LYS A 699 -38.27 -2.50 -8.91
N ASP A 700 -37.29 -3.03 -8.18
CA ASP A 700 -35.92 -3.15 -8.71
C ASP A 700 -35.87 -4.10 -9.91
N MET A 701 -36.61 -5.23 -9.89
CA MET A 701 -36.81 -6.08 -11.08
C MET A 701 -37.30 -5.26 -12.28
N ASN A 702 -38.36 -4.47 -12.09
CA ASN A 702 -38.92 -3.62 -13.15
C ASN A 702 -37.94 -2.51 -13.59
N ASP A 703 -37.12 -1.95 -12.68
CA ASP A 703 -36.09 -0.97 -13.03
C ASP A 703 -34.95 -1.62 -13.86
N TRP A 704 -34.53 -2.85 -13.58
CA TRP A 704 -33.57 -3.58 -14.43
C TRP A 704 -34.17 -3.98 -15.79
N VAL A 705 -35.41 -4.48 -15.82
CA VAL A 705 -36.12 -4.85 -17.06
C VAL A 705 -36.34 -3.64 -17.96
N THR A 706 -36.80 -2.50 -17.41
CA THR A 706 -37.09 -1.29 -18.18
C THR A 706 -35.85 -0.58 -18.70
N LEU A 707 -34.66 -0.82 -18.13
CA LEU A 707 -33.41 -0.34 -18.74
C LEU A 707 -33.23 -0.88 -20.17
N LYS A 708 -33.55 -2.15 -20.46
CA LYS A 708 -33.52 -2.65 -21.85
C LYS A 708 -34.46 -1.84 -22.76
N HIS A 709 -35.64 -1.44 -22.28
CA HIS A 709 -36.55 -0.61 -23.07
C HIS A 709 -36.06 0.83 -23.30
N LYS A 710 -35.23 1.40 -22.41
CA LYS A 710 -34.54 2.68 -22.65
C LYS A 710 -33.35 2.53 -23.62
N LEU A 711 -32.65 1.40 -23.57
CA LEU A 711 -31.47 1.10 -24.40
C LEU A 711 -31.83 0.67 -25.83
N SER A 712 -32.91 -0.11 -26.00
CA SER A 712 -33.31 -0.69 -27.29
C SER A 712 -34.15 0.24 -28.16
N LYS A 713 -34.76 1.31 -27.61
CA LYS A 713 -35.74 2.18 -28.31
C LYS A 713 -35.15 3.14 -29.36
N ARG A 714 -33.94 2.89 -29.87
CA ARG A 714 -33.33 3.63 -30.99
C ARG A 714 -33.13 2.82 -32.28
N PHE A 715 -33.54 1.56 -32.31
CA PHE A 715 -33.71 0.82 -33.56
C PHE A 715 -35.12 0.25 -33.69
N ASN A 716 -35.59 0.21 -34.95
CA ASN A 716 -36.87 -0.30 -35.43
C ASN A 716 -38.13 0.45 -34.94
N LEU A 717 -38.37 1.62 -35.57
CA LEU A 717 -39.67 1.82 -36.24
C LEU A 717 -39.79 0.81 -37.41
N SER A 718 -41.03 0.50 -37.81
CA SER A 718 -41.40 -0.40 -38.91
C SER A 718 -40.78 -1.81 -38.86
N CYS A 719 -41.51 -2.75 -38.26
CA CYS A 719 -42.26 -3.76 -39.02
C CYS A 719 -43.56 -4.08 -38.28
#